data_AF-A0A5C5C016-F1
#
_entry.id   AF-A0A5C5C016-F1
#
_cell.length_a   1.000
_cell.length_b   1.000
_cell.length_c   1.000
_cell.angle_alpha   90.00
_cell.angle_beta   90.00
_cell.angle_gamma   90.00
#
_symmetry.space_group_name_H-M   'P 1'
#
loop_
_entity.id
_entity.type
_entity.pdbx_description
1 polymer ?
#
loop_
_entity_poly.entity_id
_entity_poly.type
_entity_poly.pdbx_seq_one_letter_code
_entity_poly.pdbx_strand_id
1 'polypeptide(L)'
;MDETIKQGKGALRLLLATMLAAMLIPWAPRAAWADENEAAAQTQTSEIADLLAAGDYVEGEALVVVDNAVSRNSLRSRSVDPLSSAEPLMDASAETYATATGVDVPLEQSVSNGPVLLRSARSLPEDDAVSMVLVRQEGTSTEDLLRQLQDDPRILSAEPNYVQRLDDPDQTALDESTPQVAAALGLDSSDAAPSAPASADASGTAAADLSGYQWGCRNTGEVMVQEEARPLAGFDIAPPNWNQVGTTNAADVVAVVDTGVDYNHPDLNGIMCDMTQYTDRGGRYGINVVPGMDPTDPMDDHYHGTHCAGIIASQWDGVGTSGVASGVQLVAVRVAGRQNTIESADTIRAYEYLAEAVDAGLPLRAINNSWAGRTMSKAFSLAATKLGEKGAVTVIGSGNDAADVDKIPMTASVLAHNPYAVAVDASDSSGQLASFSNYGVETTDVVAPGMNIMSTVPLGRAAYAPEADGSPLSYETFESDAPSVTARATPTSSEDIDAVVQGATHFDARGGALKIPFSEMLTEETALGISFRSVVVSMEVDPSNQEGVRYVGMNATATNQNNDNLLYQVAIMKDGALDWTPMGQTAVAALGKDRGWTTIAFDAQTLAQNAGGTLAFEGGKLQVRLTFARAGTPIAPTDALYLDTVGTGRAGSAIPYQSLSGTSMATPMVTGAAMVLAQDVDGSTPAERAAKLAALVKASVRPVDAFSGKCSSGGHLDLRVASGDFVPVVSGARMESDGDAALVMVEGSYFGAAQGAGSVHIGGKEAAVRSWSDGSIVTECPQGLKSGVLVVEVTAGNGKSGSKGFLLQVPERPDDQSTPLFEKTIALPTSDEGLPVGVSYGLLTGLGGSLYLLPNDFSISHAGTYALWRYDPDQDSWTQCADLPEALSSASMTVFDGKLYVYGEAGETDGALAPRLVSYDPATNAWTSHDASRLPFHATIVNCDGAMLLVGGAAYDGVKWVELTEGNIAVYDTQTGAVTAAGSLATGRSTPFVVARGAELFVALGDVHDVTGSSTTSPVFERIVRSGDSYVGNDLSAALPALAPGYDDSFGLAAVKAGVVLSGRISVEEADGGRELDQDTYLLDLANGDKSFQGIDKRASRVPLYFPSSTAYDGWLYTMGFSVYENGGRVIRATPMETLPQPGDLPEPGPGPTPGPGPAAAPEPVVGKGDATSLARTGDPLGAFVPAITLAAGVMLASIGVATAARRKAKKNRL
;
A
#
# COMPACT_ATOMS: atom_id res chain seq x y z
N MET A 1 63.22 46.85 46.29
CA MET A 1 61.88 47.48 46.28
C MET A 1 62.01 48.78 45.51
N ASP A 2 61.14 48.97 44.52
CA ASP A 2 60.92 50.17 43.69
C ASP A 2 61.78 50.54 42.47
N GLU A 3 62.81 49.78 42.06
CA GLU A 3 63.40 49.96 40.71
C GLU A 3 63.45 48.72 39.80
N THR A 4 63.07 47.54 40.28
CA THR A 4 62.99 46.31 39.45
C THR A 4 61.61 46.04 38.84
N ILE A 5 60.65 46.99 38.97
CA ILE A 5 59.32 46.95 38.35
C ILE A 5 59.20 48.07 37.29
N LYS A 6 60.17 48.20 36.39
CA LYS A 6 60.00 49.05 35.19
C LYS A 6 60.44 48.43 33.87
N GLN A 7 61.14 47.29 33.86
CA GLN A 7 61.50 46.59 32.61
C GLN A 7 60.62 45.37 32.27
N GLY A 8 59.78 44.88 33.19
CA GLY A 8 58.94 43.70 32.96
C GLY A 8 57.56 43.95 32.31
N LYS A 9 57.14 45.21 32.14
CA LYS A 9 55.79 45.55 31.65
C LYS A 9 55.69 45.74 30.13
N GLY A 10 56.82 45.84 29.42
CA GLY A 10 56.85 45.95 27.95
C GLY A 10 56.70 44.59 27.26
N ALA A 11 57.49 43.60 27.70
CA ALA A 11 57.47 42.27 27.10
C ALA A 11 56.15 41.52 27.38
N LEU A 12 55.57 41.66 28.58
CA LEU A 12 54.29 41.01 28.91
C LEU A 12 53.11 41.66 28.16
N ARG A 13 53.15 42.97 27.88
CA ARG A 13 52.14 43.63 27.04
C ARG A 13 52.27 43.26 25.57
N LEU A 14 53.49 43.08 25.06
CA LEU A 14 53.70 42.61 23.70
C LEU A 14 53.26 41.14 23.56
N LEU A 15 53.55 40.30 24.56
CA LEU A 15 53.15 38.88 24.55
C LEU A 15 51.63 38.70 24.71
N LEU A 16 50.98 39.49 25.57
CA LEU A 16 49.51 39.52 25.66
C LEU A 16 48.88 40.11 24.39
N ALA A 17 49.47 41.14 23.79
CA ALA A 17 48.96 41.71 22.54
C ALA A 17 49.13 40.73 21.37
N THR A 18 50.20 39.95 21.31
CA THR A 18 50.35 38.88 20.31
C THR A 18 49.47 37.67 20.59
N MET A 19 49.18 37.33 21.86
CA MET A 19 48.21 36.27 22.18
C MET A 19 46.76 36.71 21.93
N LEU A 20 46.42 37.98 22.20
CA LEU A 20 45.11 38.54 21.82
C LEU A 20 44.98 38.72 20.31
N ALA A 21 46.05 39.06 19.58
CA ALA A 21 46.04 39.11 18.12
C ALA A 21 46.00 37.71 17.48
N ALA A 22 46.57 36.68 18.12
CA ALA A 22 46.48 35.29 17.69
C ALA A 22 45.14 34.61 18.09
N MET A 23 44.41 35.17 19.06
CA MET A 23 43.01 34.82 19.36
C MET A 23 42.00 35.63 18.52
N LEU A 24 42.46 36.55 17.68
CA LEU A 24 41.65 37.36 16.75
C LEU A 24 41.94 37.05 15.28
N ILE A 25 42.49 35.86 15.00
CA ILE A 25 42.36 35.25 13.67
C ILE A 25 40.96 34.60 13.69
N PRO A 26 40.03 34.97 12.78
CA PRO A 26 38.80 34.22 12.65
C PRO A 26 39.21 32.79 12.29
N TRP A 27 38.97 31.85 13.22
CA TRP A 27 38.82 30.47 12.80
C TRP A 27 37.79 30.46 11.70
N ALA A 28 38.17 29.94 10.53
CA ALA A 28 37.23 29.54 9.50
C ALA A 28 36.06 28.82 10.18
N PRO A 29 34.81 29.16 9.84
CA PRO A 29 33.70 28.80 10.69
C PRO A 29 33.56 27.29 10.76
N ARG A 30 33.39 26.80 11.99
CA ARG A 30 32.76 25.51 12.32
C ARG A 30 31.35 25.35 11.72
N ALA A 31 30.85 26.32 10.95
CA ALA A 31 29.54 26.30 10.29
C ALA A 31 29.42 25.13 9.31
N ALA A 32 30.43 24.83 8.49
CA ALA A 32 30.32 23.72 7.54
C ALA A 32 30.15 22.32 8.18
N TRP A 33 30.56 22.13 9.44
CA TRP A 33 30.31 20.88 10.20
C TRP A 33 29.13 21.01 11.17
N ALA A 34 28.64 22.22 11.44
CA ALA A 34 27.41 22.43 12.18
C ALA A 34 26.23 22.24 11.23
N ASP A 35 26.27 22.86 10.05
CA ASP A 35 25.27 22.78 8.98
C ASP A 35 25.11 21.33 8.45
N GLU A 36 26.21 20.56 8.28
CA GLU A 36 26.13 19.13 7.92
C GLU A 36 25.51 18.26 9.03
N ASN A 37 25.77 18.59 10.31
CA ASN A 37 25.17 17.85 11.43
C ASN A 37 23.71 18.28 11.69
N GLU A 38 23.34 19.53 11.39
CA GLU A 38 21.98 20.05 11.50
C GLU A 38 21.10 19.48 10.38
N ALA A 39 21.62 19.42 9.14
CA ALA A 39 20.96 18.78 8.01
C ALA A 39 20.81 17.26 8.17
N ALA A 40 21.84 16.58 8.72
CA ALA A 40 21.76 15.17 9.06
C ALA A 40 20.73 14.89 10.17
N ALA A 41 20.72 15.72 11.22
CA ALA A 41 19.74 15.62 12.30
C ALA A 41 18.31 15.90 11.82
N GLN A 42 18.11 16.87 10.92
CA GLN A 42 16.83 17.12 10.28
C GLN A 42 16.40 15.89 9.47
N THR A 43 17.21 15.42 8.51
CA THR A 43 16.89 14.27 7.65
C THR A 43 16.46 13.03 8.45
N GLN A 44 17.22 12.68 9.48
CA GLN A 44 16.95 11.55 10.37
C GLN A 44 15.59 11.67 11.07
N THR A 45 15.20 12.88 11.41
CA THR A 45 13.93 13.15 12.05
C THR A 45 12.74 13.02 11.09
N SER A 46 12.94 13.24 9.78
CA SER A 46 11.93 12.96 8.73
C SER A 46 11.63 11.48 8.62
N GLU A 47 12.68 10.66 8.68
CA GLU A 47 12.52 9.22 8.50
C GLU A 47 11.71 8.63 9.66
N ILE A 48 11.91 9.13 10.88
CA ILE A 48 11.15 8.70 12.07
C ILE A 48 9.68 9.05 11.93
N ALA A 49 9.38 10.25 11.44
CA ALA A 49 8.03 10.69 11.18
C ALA A 49 7.24 9.76 10.24
N ASP A 50 7.83 9.48 9.09
CA ASP A 50 7.23 8.62 8.07
C ASP A 50 7.04 7.20 8.61
N LEU A 51 7.99 6.72 9.42
CA LEU A 51 7.86 5.44 10.12
C LEU A 51 6.67 5.43 11.09
N LEU A 52 6.49 6.45 11.93
CA LEU A 52 5.39 6.49 12.90
C LEU A 52 4.01 6.60 12.22
N ALA A 53 3.96 7.20 11.04
CA ALA A 53 2.72 7.39 10.30
C ALA A 53 2.25 6.18 9.48
N ALA A 54 3.15 5.23 9.25
CA ALA A 54 2.88 4.09 8.38
C ALA A 54 1.81 3.15 8.95
N GLY A 55 1.54 3.19 10.27
CA GLY A 55 0.48 2.42 10.89
C GLY A 55 0.45 2.59 12.40
N ASP A 56 -0.54 1.97 13.06
CA ASP A 56 -0.60 1.87 14.52
C ASP A 56 0.67 1.18 15.05
N TYR A 57 1.15 1.55 16.23
CA TYR A 57 2.33 0.97 16.87
C TYR A 57 2.22 0.97 18.40
N VAL A 58 3.06 0.17 19.06
CA VAL A 58 3.17 0.16 20.52
C VAL A 58 4.08 1.31 20.99
N GLU A 59 3.52 2.23 21.79
CA GLU A 59 4.25 3.39 22.31
C GLU A 59 5.43 2.99 23.21
N GLY A 60 6.60 3.58 22.97
CA GLY A 60 7.85 3.30 23.68
C GLY A 60 8.56 2.02 23.23
N GLU A 61 8.15 1.42 22.11
CA GLU A 61 8.75 0.21 21.55
C GLU A 61 9.26 0.39 20.10
N ALA A 62 10.43 -0.16 19.82
CA ALA A 62 11.02 -0.17 18.49
C ALA A 62 11.61 -1.54 18.15
N LEU A 63 11.39 -2.00 16.91
CA LEU A 63 12.10 -3.11 16.30
C LEU A 63 13.40 -2.62 15.67
N VAL A 64 14.49 -3.31 15.98
CA VAL A 64 15.84 -2.83 15.68
C VAL A 64 16.68 -3.94 15.08
N VAL A 65 17.36 -3.66 13.97
CA VAL A 65 18.38 -4.54 13.38
C VAL A 65 19.76 -4.03 13.77
N VAL A 66 20.53 -4.87 14.45
CA VAL A 66 21.85 -4.54 15.02
C VAL A 66 22.97 -5.24 14.26
N ASP A 67 24.03 -4.53 13.92
CA ASP A 67 25.31 -5.10 13.45
C ASP A 67 26.14 -5.62 14.64
N ASN A 68 26.29 -6.94 14.70
CA ASN A 68 27.00 -7.61 15.79
C ASN A 68 28.53 -7.46 15.74
N ALA A 69 29.10 -7.10 14.58
CA ALA A 69 30.52 -6.79 14.47
C ALA A 69 30.82 -5.42 15.10
N VAL A 70 30.02 -4.40 14.77
CA VAL A 70 30.18 -3.04 15.33
C VAL A 70 29.86 -3.04 16.83
N SER A 71 28.82 -3.76 17.26
CA SER A 71 28.43 -3.86 18.67
C SER A 71 29.52 -4.40 19.60
N ARG A 72 30.32 -5.38 19.15
CA ARG A 72 31.44 -5.91 19.96
C ARG A 72 32.64 -4.97 20.02
N ASN A 73 32.84 -4.14 18.99
CA ASN A 73 33.97 -3.21 18.91
C ASN A 73 33.71 -1.88 19.64
N SER A 74 32.43 -1.51 19.89
CA SER A 74 32.02 -0.20 20.41
C SER A 74 31.95 -0.09 21.95
N LEU A 75 32.60 -0.98 22.71
CA LEU A 75 32.64 -0.98 24.19
C LEU A 75 33.42 0.23 24.80
N ARG A 76 33.07 1.48 24.48
CA ARG A 76 33.52 2.70 25.18
C ARG A 76 32.47 3.84 25.19
N SER A 77 31.96 4.10 26.40
CA SER A 77 31.45 5.37 26.93
C SER A 77 30.28 6.08 26.22
N ARG A 78 29.05 5.65 26.51
CA ARG A 78 27.87 6.51 26.68
C ARG A 78 27.30 6.30 28.10
N SER A 79 26.63 7.29 28.69
CA SER A 79 26.08 7.18 30.06
C SER A 79 24.77 6.39 30.15
N VAL A 80 24.12 6.14 29.00
CA VAL A 80 22.93 5.28 28.83
C VAL A 80 23.13 4.54 27.50
N ASP A 81 22.97 3.21 27.50
CA ASP A 81 23.06 2.36 26.30
C ASP A 81 21.64 2.17 25.73
N PRO A 82 21.32 2.63 24.50
CA PRO A 82 19.98 2.52 23.94
C PRO A 82 19.54 1.06 23.74
N LEU A 83 20.48 0.11 23.66
CA LEU A 83 20.22 -1.32 23.59
C LEU A 83 20.15 -2.00 24.98
N SER A 84 20.16 -1.24 26.08
CA SER A 84 20.15 -1.81 27.44
C SER A 84 18.89 -2.63 27.78
N SER A 85 17.78 -2.35 27.11
CA SER A 85 16.51 -3.08 27.20
C SER A 85 16.23 -3.96 25.99
N ALA A 86 17.21 -4.18 25.11
CA ALA A 86 17.06 -5.00 23.93
C ALA A 86 16.69 -6.44 24.30
N GLU A 87 15.52 -6.88 23.87
CA GLU A 87 15.06 -8.26 23.90
C GLU A 87 15.40 -8.92 22.56
N PRO A 88 16.19 -10.01 22.55
CA PRO A 88 16.52 -10.70 21.31
C PRO A 88 15.29 -11.37 20.71
N LEU A 89 15.10 -11.20 19.39
CA LEU A 89 14.01 -11.83 18.64
C LEU A 89 14.52 -12.89 17.66
N MET A 90 15.49 -12.55 16.82
CA MET A 90 16.02 -13.42 15.77
C MET A 90 17.40 -12.96 15.31
N ASP A 91 18.33 -13.89 15.10
CA ASP A 91 19.63 -13.62 14.47
C ASP A 91 19.62 -14.00 12.97
N ALA A 92 20.45 -13.33 12.15
CA ALA A 92 20.57 -13.63 10.72
C ALA A 92 21.99 -13.40 10.18
N SER A 93 22.29 -14.06 9.05
CA SER A 93 23.55 -13.89 8.34
C SER A 93 23.60 -12.56 7.57
N ALA A 94 24.80 -12.16 7.16
CA ALA A 94 24.95 -10.98 6.31
C ALA A 94 24.36 -11.20 4.90
N GLU A 95 24.40 -12.43 4.40
CA GLU A 95 23.81 -12.82 3.10
C GLU A 95 22.28 -12.80 3.15
N THR A 96 21.70 -13.26 4.25
CA THR A 96 20.25 -13.19 4.51
C THR A 96 19.80 -11.72 4.56
N TYR A 97 20.57 -10.85 5.24
CA TYR A 97 20.28 -9.41 5.28
C TYR A 97 20.34 -8.76 3.90
N ALA A 98 21.38 -9.07 3.12
CA ALA A 98 21.53 -8.55 1.76
C ALA A 98 20.40 -9.03 0.84
N THR A 99 20.00 -10.29 0.94
CA THR A 99 18.88 -10.85 0.17
C THR A 99 17.55 -10.21 0.56
N ALA A 100 17.31 -9.98 1.85
CA ALA A 100 16.06 -9.41 2.36
C ALA A 100 15.89 -7.91 2.07
N THR A 101 17.00 -7.17 2.00
CA THR A 101 16.99 -5.69 1.95
C THR A 101 17.55 -5.11 0.66
N GLY A 102 18.27 -5.90 -0.14
CA GLY A 102 19.05 -5.43 -1.28
C GLY A 102 20.32 -4.65 -0.90
N VAL A 103 20.69 -4.61 0.40
CA VAL A 103 21.81 -3.83 0.92
C VAL A 103 22.83 -4.75 1.59
N ASP A 104 24.08 -4.70 1.12
CA ASP A 104 25.18 -5.40 1.78
C ASP A 104 25.46 -4.81 3.16
N VAL A 105 25.64 -5.69 4.16
CA VAL A 105 26.20 -5.25 5.45
C VAL A 105 27.64 -4.81 5.22
N PRO A 106 28.05 -3.59 5.62
CA PRO A 106 29.43 -3.16 5.51
C PRO A 106 30.30 -3.96 6.48
N LEU A 107 30.72 -5.17 6.07
CA LEU A 107 31.70 -5.96 6.78
C LEU A 107 32.98 -5.14 6.83
N GLU A 108 33.34 -4.60 8.01
CA GLU A 108 34.62 -3.91 8.18
C GLU A 108 35.73 -4.82 7.62
N GLN A 109 36.25 -4.47 6.44
CA GLN A 109 37.55 -4.93 6.00
C GLN A 109 38.50 -4.51 7.10
N SER A 110 39.07 -5.50 7.80
CA SER A 110 40.09 -5.26 8.81
C SER A 110 41.04 -4.20 8.28
N VAL A 111 41.07 -3.03 8.93
CA VAL A 111 41.94 -1.92 8.55
C VAL A 111 43.37 -2.46 8.52
N SER A 112 43.92 -2.68 7.33
CA SER A 112 45.19 -3.37 7.12
C SER A 112 46.41 -2.51 7.41
N ASN A 113 46.27 -1.37 8.11
CA ASN A 113 47.35 -0.42 8.35
C ASN A 113 47.48 -0.01 9.83
N GLY A 114 47.68 -0.98 10.72
CA GLY A 114 48.09 -0.77 12.10
C GLY A 114 49.01 -1.90 12.62
N PRO A 115 50.05 -1.61 13.42
CA PRO A 115 51.05 -2.61 13.77
C PRO A 115 50.45 -3.74 14.61
N VAL A 116 50.67 -4.96 14.10
CA VAL A 116 50.36 -6.27 14.67
C VAL A 116 50.70 -6.32 16.17
N LEU A 117 49.70 -6.32 17.05
CA LEU A 117 49.73 -6.95 18.37
C LEU A 117 48.30 -7.17 18.88
N LEU A 118 47.98 -8.43 19.22
CA LEU A 118 46.72 -9.00 19.77
C LEU A 118 45.68 -9.48 18.73
N ARG A 119 46.00 -10.60 18.06
CA ARG A 119 45.00 -11.47 17.43
C ARG A 119 44.27 -12.31 18.49
N SER A 120 42.97 -12.11 18.59
CA SER A 120 41.97 -13.19 18.61
C SER A 120 40.58 -12.60 18.31
N ALA A 121 40.40 -12.07 17.10
CA ALA A 121 39.06 -11.91 16.53
C ALA A 121 38.57 -13.31 16.18
N ARG A 122 37.62 -13.85 16.96
CA ARG A 122 36.81 -14.99 16.52
C ARG A 122 35.88 -14.46 15.43
N SER A 123 35.91 -15.09 14.25
CA SER A 123 34.85 -14.96 13.25
C SER A 123 33.50 -15.20 13.95
N LEU A 124 32.50 -14.39 13.65
CA LEU A 124 31.12 -14.74 14.02
C LEU A 124 30.78 -16.08 13.35
N PRO A 125 29.91 -16.91 13.95
CA PRO A 125 29.11 -17.84 13.17
C PRO A 125 28.49 -17.08 11.99
N GLU A 126 28.44 -17.68 10.80
CA GLU A 126 27.90 -17.02 9.61
C GLU A 126 26.47 -16.49 9.85
N ASP A 127 25.68 -17.18 10.69
CA ASP A 127 24.28 -16.87 11.01
C ASP A 127 24.06 -15.76 12.07
N ASP A 128 25.11 -15.24 12.71
CA ASP A 128 24.98 -14.24 13.80
C ASP A 128 25.54 -12.86 13.41
N ALA A 129 25.54 -12.52 12.11
CA ALA A 129 26.09 -11.26 11.63
C ALA A 129 25.24 -10.04 12.07
N VAL A 130 23.92 -10.21 12.05
CA VAL A 130 22.94 -9.22 12.47
C VAL A 130 21.92 -9.81 13.44
N SER A 131 21.41 -8.99 14.36
CA SER A 131 20.37 -9.38 15.32
C SER A 131 19.16 -8.46 15.21
N MET A 132 17.97 -9.05 15.09
CA MET A 132 16.70 -8.38 15.33
C MET A 132 16.37 -8.40 16.81
N VAL A 133 16.13 -7.22 17.37
CA VAL A 133 15.81 -7.04 18.79
C VAL A 133 14.61 -6.11 18.94
N LEU A 134 13.82 -6.33 19.98
CA LEU A 134 12.80 -5.39 20.44
C LEU A 134 13.40 -4.53 21.55
N VAL A 135 13.37 -3.21 21.39
CA VAL A 135 13.81 -2.28 22.43
C VAL A 135 12.57 -1.64 23.06
N ARG A 136 12.46 -1.77 24.38
CA ARG A 136 11.35 -1.19 25.16
C ARG A 136 11.88 -0.16 26.15
N GLN A 137 11.35 1.06 26.13
CA GLN A 137 11.73 2.10 27.10
C GLN A 137 10.50 2.78 27.70
N GLU A 138 10.03 2.28 28.84
CA GLU A 138 8.89 2.86 29.55
C GLU A 138 9.08 4.36 29.85
N GLY A 139 8.10 5.17 29.47
CA GLY A 139 8.10 6.62 29.69
C GLY A 139 8.92 7.43 28.69
N THR A 140 9.49 6.79 27.66
CA THR A 140 10.09 7.43 26.49
C THR A 140 9.13 7.25 25.31
N SER A 141 8.94 8.26 24.47
CA SER A 141 8.10 8.10 23.27
C SER A 141 8.78 7.20 22.25
N THR A 142 8.02 6.53 21.37
CA THR A 142 8.61 5.74 20.27
C THR A 142 9.48 6.62 19.39
N GLU A 143 9.06 7.85 19.16
CA GLU A 143 9.81 8.87 18.42
C GLU A 143 11.19 9.16 19.05
N ASP A 144 11.23 9.48 20.34
CA ASP A 144 12.47 9.74 21.07
C ASP A 144 13.38 8.50 21.11
N LEU A 145 12.78 7.32 21.19
CA LEU A 145 13.50 6.05 21.16
C LEU A 145 14.14 5.82 19.79
N LEU A 146 13.41 6.02 18.70
CA LEU A 146 13.93 5.88 17.34
C LEU A 146 15.07 6.86 17.06
N ARG A 147 14.99 8.11 17.54
CA ARG A 147 16.09 9.09 17.44
C ARG A 147 17.36 8.56 18.10
N GLN A 148 17.24 8.06 19.33
CA GLN A 148 18.37 7.50 20.08
C GLN A 148 18.99 6.29 19.39
N LEU A 149 18.18 5.46 18.74
CA LEU A 149 18.61 4.24 18.06
C LEU A 149 19.29 4.53 16.72
N GLN A 150 18.72 5.41 15.89
CA GLN A 150 19.31 5.79 14.60
C GLN A 150 20.66 6.52 14.75
N ASP A 151 20.89 7.21 15.88
CA ASP A 151 22.18 7.84 16.25
C ASP A 151 23.27 6.85 16.70
N ASP A 152 22.94 5.57 16.81
CA ASP A 152 23.84 4.55 17.30
C ASP A 152 24.46 3.78 16.11
N PRO A 153 25.80 3.82 15.95
CA PRO A 153 26.48 3.23 14.79
C PRO A 153 26.38 1.69 14.75
N ARG A 154 25.83 1.05 15.80
CA ARG A 154 25.53 -0.39 15.80
C ARG A 154 24.24 -0.72 15.06
N ILE A 155 23.38 0.26 14.79
CA ILE A 155 22.03 0.04 14.28
C ILE A 155 22.03 0.17 12.76
N LEU A 156 21.55 -0.86 12.08
CA LEU A 156 21.37 -0.86 10.62
C LEU A 156 19.99 -0.33 10.22
N SER A 157 18.98 -0.60 11.05
CA SER A 157 17.63 -0.04 10.90
C SER A 157 16.89 -0.06 12.23
N ALA A 158 16.01 0.91 12.44
CA ALA A 158 15.05 0.93 13.54
C ALA A 158 13.68 1.37 13.00
N GLU A 159 12.63 0.66 13.39
CA GLU A 159 11.24 0.91 13.03
C GLU A 159 10.33 0.75 14.26
N PRO A 160 9.15 1.38 14.32
CA PRO A 160 8.16 1.12 15.36
C PRO A 160 7.81 -0.36 15.48
N ASN A 161 7.44 -0.83 16.67
CA ASN A 161 6.74 -2.11 16.79
C ASN A 161 5.30 -1.94 16.30
N TYR A 162 5.08 -2.08 14.99
CA TYR A 162 3.78 -1.86 14.38
C TYR A 162 2.74 -2.87 14.85
N VAL A 163 1.51 -2.40 15.00
CA VAL A 163 0.31 -3.16 15.28
C VAL A 163 -0.56 -3.17 14.03
N GLN A 164 -0.79 -4.35 13.48
CA GLN A 164 -1.70 -4.57 12.37
C GLN A 164 -3.01 -5.11 12.90
N ARG A 165 -4.12 -4.74 12.27
CA ARG A 165 -5.41 -5.36 12.56
C ARG A 165 -5.70 -6.39 11.48
N LEU A 166 -5.95 -7.63 11.91
CA LEU A 166 -6.60 -8.63 11.07
C LEU A 166 -7.99 -8.11 10.75
N ASP A 167 -8.14 -7.70 9.50
CA ASP A 167 -9.41 -7.45 8.86
C ASP A 167 -10.33 -8.65 9.13
N ASP A 168 -11.44 -8.43 9.84
CA ASP A 168 -12.47 -9.44 9.97
C ASP A 168 -13.14 -9.55 8.59
N PRO A 169 -13.03 -10.69 7.86
CA PRO A 169 -13.55 -10.83 6.51
C PRO A 169 -15.06 -10.55 6.40
N ASP A 170 -15.80 -10.71 7.50
CA ASP A 170 -17.23 -10.37 7.58
C ASP A 170 -17.47 -8.89 7.95
N GLN A 171 -16.49 -8.21 8.59
CA GLN A 171 -16.54 -6.76 8.84
C GLN A 171 -15.92 -5.91 7.72
N THR A 172 -15.02 -6.42 6.88
CA THR A 172 -14.51 -5.66 5.72
C THR A 172 -15.55 -5.40 4.65
N ALA A 173 -16.66 -6.16 4.68
CA ALA A 173 -17.83 -5.79 3.94
C ALA A 173 -18.35 -4.43 4.42
N LEU A 174 -18.38 -4.18 5.74
CA LEU A 174 -19.06 -3.08 6.42
C LEU A 174 -18.37 -1.71 6.22
N ASP A 175 -19.06 -0.78 5.58
CA ASP A 175 -18.60 0.61 5.37
C ASP A 175 -18.69 1.49 6.65
N GLU A 176 -18.13 2.71 6.60
CA GLU A 176 -18.14 3.68 7.71
C GLU A 176 -19.54 4.06 8.23
N SER A 177 -20.60 3.80 7.46
CA SER A 177 -21.98 4.08 7.86
C SER A 177 -22.57 2.97 8.74
N THR A 178 -21.92 1.80 8.80
CA THR A 178 -22.37 0.60 9.53
C THR A 178 -22.71 0.85 11.00
N PRO A 179 -21.91 1.58 11.81
CA PRO A 179 -22.27 1.85 13.19
C PRO A 179 -23.59 2.64 13.31
N GLN A 180 -23.88 3.53 12.36
CA GLN A 180 -25.11 4.30 12.31
C GLN A 180 -26.31 3.42 11.93
N VAL A 181 -26.14 2.54 10.94
CA VAL A 181 -27.17 1.58 10.52
C VAL A 181 -27.44 0.54 11.61
N ALA A 182 -26.39 0.00 12.24
CA ALA A 182 -26.48 -0.92 13.37
C ALA A 182 -27.21 -0.26 14.56
N ALA A 183 -26.84 0.97 14.92
CA ALA A 183 -27.54 1.72 15.96
C ALA A 183 -29.02 1.98 15.62
N ALA A 184 -29.33 2.25 14.34
CA ALA A 184 -30.71 2.44 13.88
C ALA A 184 -31.53 1.15 13.89
N LEU A 185 -30.89 -0.01 13.74
CA LEU A 185 -31.46 -1.34 13.99
C LEU A 185 -31.52 -1.71 15.49
N GLY A 186 -31.06 -0.82 16.39
CA GLY A 186 -31.01 -1.05 17.84
C GLY A 186 -29.91 -2.02 18.27
N LEU A 187 -28.83 -2.11 17.50
CA LEU A 187 -27.71 -3.05 17.68
C LEU A 187 -26.49 -2.32 18.27
N ASP A 188 -25.68 -3.05 19.05
CA ASP A 188 -24.35 -2.57 19.46
C ASP A 188 -23.36 -2.86 18.31
N SER A 189 -22.72 -1.81 17.78
CA SER A 189 -21.77 -1.94 16.67
C SER A 189 -20.52 -2.75 17.01
N SER A 190 -20.22 -2.94 18.31
CA SER A 190 -19.09 -3.75 18.77
C SER A 190 -19.40 -5.25 18.89
N ASP A 191 -20.70 -5.61 18.87
CA ASP A 191 -21.21 -7.00 18.93
C ASP A 191 -21.71 -7.51 17.57
N ALA A 192 -21.34 -6.81 16.47
CA ALA A 192 -21.54 -7.24 15.09
C ALA A 192 -20.69 -8.49 14.78
N ALA A 193 -21.02 -9.61 15.42
CA ALA A 193 -20.48 -10.91 15.10
C ALA A 193 -21.19 -11.47 13.86
N PRO A 194 -20.49 -12.32 13.07
CA PRO A 194 -21.02 -12.91 11.85
C PRO A 194 -22.37 -13.60 12.04
N SER A 195 -23.02 -13.87 10.89
CA SER A 195 -24.35 -14.42 10.66
C SER A 195 -24.76 -15.71 11.39
N ALA A 196 -24.00 -16.16 12.39
CA ALA A 196 -24.31 -17.30 13.20
C ALA A 196 -24.11 -17.01 14.71
N PRO A 197 -25.15 -17.10 15.55
CA PRO A 197 -24.92 -17.21 16.98
C PRO A 197 -24.16 -18.51 17.25
N ALA A 198 -22.99 -18.37 17.87
CA ALA A 198 -22.19 -19.44 18.44
C ALA A 198 -23.07 -20.45 19.18
N SER A 199 -23.24 -21.65 18.63
CA SER A 199 -24.02 -22.70 19.30
C SER A 199 -23.10 -23.58 20.15
N ALA A 200 -23.39 -23.70 21.44
CA ALA A 200 -22.64 -24.55 22.38
C ALA A 200 -22.91 -26.07 22.21
N ASP A 201 -23.85 -26.43 21.33
CA ASP A 201 -24.33 -27.80 21.09
C ASP A 201 -23.77 -28.41 19.79
N ALA A 202 -22.66 -27.88 19.27
CA ALA A 202 -21.99 -28.41 18.08
C ALA A 202 -21.77 -29.93 18.23
N SER A 203 -22.33 -30.70 17.31
CA SER A 203 -22.12 -32.14 17.33
C SER A 203 -20.69 -32.41 16.87
N GLY A 204 -19.91 -33.15 17.66
CA GLY A 204 -18.65 -33.75 17.19
C GLY A 204 -18.87 -34.86 16.16
N THR A 205 -20.05 -34.90 15.52
CA THR A 205 -20.38 -35.81 14.43
C THR A 205 -20.09 -35.13 13.11
N ALA A 206 -19.38 -35.85 12.26
CA ALA A 206 -18.99 -35.45 10.93
C ALA A 206 -20.24 -34.95 10.15
N ALA A 207 -20.16 -33.76 9.54
CA ALA A 207 -21.22 -33.12 8.75
C ALA A 207 -21.62 -33.95 7.49
N ALA A 208 -22.47 -33.45 6.60
CA ALA A 208 -22.53 -34.03 5.25
C ALA A 208 -21.24 -33.73 4.46
N ASP A 209 -21.10 -34.33 3.28
CA ASP A 209 -20.10 -33.97 2.28
C ASP A 209 -20.35 -32.53 1.78
N LEU A 210 -19.43 -31.60 2.06
CA LEU A 210 -19.49 -30.20 1.60
C LEU A 210 -18.56 -29.92 0.42
N SER A 211 -17.88 -30.93 -0.13
CA SER A 211 -16.92 -30.76 -1.22
C SER A 211 -17.57 -30.19 -2.49
N GLY A 212 -18.89 -30.35 -2.66
CA GLY A 212 -19.68 -29.73 -3.73
C GLY A 212 -19.75 -28.20 -3.67
N TYR A 213 -19.51 -27.59 -2.51
CA TYR A 213 -19.51 -26.14 -2.30
C TYR A 213 -18.09 -25.52 -2.33
N GLN A 214 -17.04 -26.34 -2.40
CA GLN A 214 -15.65 -25.88 -2.49
C GLN A 214 -15.25 -25.56 -3.95
N TRP A 215 -15.89 -24.54 -4.52
CA TRP A 215 -15.71 -24.15 -5.92
C TRP A 215 -14.24 -23.85 -6.26
N GLY A 216 -13.47 -23.30 -5.31
CA GLY A 216 -12.05 -22.99 -5.50
C GLY A 216 -11.22 -24.23 -5.86
N CYS A 217 -11.59 -25.40 -5.36
CA CYS A 217 -10.99 -26.67 -5.75
C CYS A 217 -11.65 -27.28 -7.00
N ARG A 218 -12.97 -27.14 -7.14
CA ARG A 218 -13.72 -27.63 -8.29
C ARG A 218 -14.96 -26.78 -8.57
N ASN A 219 -14.89 -25.95 -9.59
CA ASN A 219 -15.97 -25.09 -10.03
C ASN A 219 -16.78 -25.78 -11.14
N THR A 220 -17.97 -26.28 -10.80
CA THR A 220 -18.85 -26.95 -11.76
C THR A 220 -19.68 -25.97 -12.60
N GLY A 221 -19.80 -24.71 -12.17
CA GLY A 221 -20.76 -23.75 -12.74
C GLY A 221 -22.21 -23.96 -12.25
N GLU A 222 -22.46 -24.90 -11.34
CA GLU A 222 -23.81 -25.34 -10.97
C GLU A 222 -24.28 -24.84 -9.59
N VAL A 223 -23.36 -24.53 -8.67
CA VAL A 223 -23.66 -24.05 -7.31
C VAL A 223 -23.36 -22.56 -7.16
N MET A 224 -24.02 -21.88 -6.22
CA MET A 224 -23.84 -20.45 -5.92
C MET A 224 -24.01 -19.55 -7.15
N VAL A 225 -24.93 -19.91 -8.05
CA VAL A 225 -25.20 -19.21 -9.29
C VAL A 225 -25.91 -17.90 -9.00
N GLN A 226 -25.44 -16.83 -9.63
CA GLN A 226 -26.12 -15.53 -9.70
C GLN A 226 -26.24 -15.12 -11.16
N GLU A 227 -27.41 -14.63 -11.55
CA GLU A 227 -27.73 -14.36 -12.96
C GLU A 227 -26.73 -13.43 -13.65
N GLU A 228 -26.27 -12.39 -12.94
CA GLU A 228 -25.34 -11.36 -13.44
C GLU A 228 -23.86 -11.71 -13.26
N ALA A 229 -23.54 -12.74 -12.48
CA ALA A 229 -22.17 -13.16 -12.14
C ALA A 229 -22.12 -14.69 -12.03
N ARG A 230 -22.40 -15.37 -13.14
CA ARG A 230 -22.48 -16.85 -13.15
C ARG A 230 -21.10 -17.47 -12.96
N PRO A 231 -20.97 -18.46 -12.06
CA PRO A 231 -19.71 -19.20 -11.89
C PRO A 231 -19.25 -19.83 -13.20
N LEU A 232 -17.96 -19.69 -13.52
CA LEU A 232 -17.34 -20.17 -14.74
C LEU A 232 -16.81 -21.60 -14.52
N ALA A 233 -17.46 -22.59 -15.12
CA ALA A 233 -17.04 -23.98 -14.99
C ALA A 233 -15.57 -24.19 -15.38
N GLY A 234 -14.79 -24.85 -14.51
CA GLY A 234 -13.34 -25.03 -14.66
C GLY A 234 -12.51 -23.79 -14.32
N PHE A 235 -13.11 -22.74 -13.75
CA PHE A 235 -12.43 -21.63 -13.09
C PHE A 235 -12.21 -21.96 -11.61
N ASP A 236 -11.16 -22.74 -11.36
CA ASP A 236 -10.75 -23.34 -10.09
C ASP A 236 -9.25 -23.64 -10.15
N ILE A 237 -8.62 -23.99 -9.01
CA ILE A 237 -7.20 -24.38 -8.96
C ILE A 237 -7.00 -25.87 -9.26
N ALA A 238 -8.07 -26.67 -9.24
CA ALA A 238 -8.11 -28.09 -9.57
C ALA A 238 -7.00 -28.95 -8.94
N PRO A 239 -6.90 -29.02 -7.60
CA PRO A 239 -5.90 -29.86 -6.95
C PRO A 239 -6.14 -31.34 -7.27
N PRO A 240 -5.09 -32.12 -7.59
CA PRO A 240 -5.24 -33.53 -7.91
C PRO A 240 -5.68 -34.33 -6.69
N ASN A 241 -6.67 -35.22 -6.84
CA ASN A 241 -7.12 -36.17 -5.82
C ASN A 241 -7.55 -35.59 -4.46
N TRP A 242 -7.80 -34.28 -4.36
CA TRP A 242 -8.13 -33.62 -3.09
C TRP A 242 -9.39 -34.22 -2.42
N ASN A 243 -10.45 -34.49 -3.19
CA ASN A 243 -11.70 -35.07 -2.68
C ASN A 243 -11.84 -36.58 -2.94
N GLN A 244 -10.74 -37.34 -2.92
CA GLN A 244 -10.76 -38.81 -3.02
C GLN A 244 -10.39 -39.48 -1.68
N VAL A 245 -11.33 -40.24 -1.11
CA VAL A 245 -11.15 -40.88 0.20
C VAL A 245 -9.98 -41.87 0.16
N GLY A 246 -9.07 -41.76 1.13
CA GLY A 246 -7.92 -42.65 1.27
C GLY A 246 -6.75 -42.35 0.33
N THR A 247 -6.75 -41.19 -0.33
CA THR A 247 -5.61 -40.70 -1.12
C THR A 247 -5.04 -39.42 -0.51
N THR A 248 -3.72 -39.27 -0.58
CA THR A 248 -3.02 -38.01 -0.26
C THR A 248 -2.37 -37.47 -1.53
N ASN A 249 -2.29 -36.15 -1.66
CA ASN A 249 -1.67 -35.46 -2.80
C ASN A 249 -0.47 -34.59 -2.38
N ALA A 250 -0.24 -34.45 -1.07
CA ALA A 250 0.86 -33.71 -0.49
C ALA A 250 1.34 -34.39 0.82
N ALA A 251 2.48 -33.94 1.33
CA ALA A 251 3.10 -34.38 2.58
C ALA A 251 3.87 -33.18 3.18
N ASP A 252 4.68 -33.42 4.21
CA ASP A 252 5.44 -32.40 4.95
C ASP A 252 4.54 -31.47 5.80
N VAL A 253 5.11 -30.36 6.29
CA VAL A 253 4.48 -29.49 7.29
C VAL A 253 4.20 -28.09 6.73
N VAL A 254 3.04 -27.54 7.11
CA VAL A 254 2.65 -26.14 6.91
C VAL A 254 2.47 -25.46 8.27
N ALA A 255 2.96 -24.22 8.39
CA ALA A 255 2.65 -23.36 9.52
C ALA A 255 1.53 -22.39 9.17
N VAL A 256 0.51 -22.29 10.04
CA VAL A 256 -0.57 -21.32 9.94
C VAL A 256 -0.30 -20.21 10.95
N VAL A 257 0.21 -19.07 10.47
CA VAL A 257 0.55 -17.89 11.27
C VAL A 257 -0.66 -16.94 11.30
N ASP A 258 -1.53 -17.11 12.29
CA ASP A 258 -2.87 -16.52 12.30
C ASP A 258 -3.45 -16.40 13.73
N THR A 259 -4.78 -16.42 13.92
CA THR A 259 -5.47 -16.37 15.23
C THR A 259 -5.37 -17.67 16.04
N GLY A 260 -4.69 -18.68 15.51
CA GLY A 260 -4.59 -20.03 16.07
C GLY A 260 -5.31 -21.06 15.22
N VAL A 261 -5.40 -22.30 15.70
CA VAL A 261 -6.21 -23.36 15.07
C VAL A 261 -7.01 -24.10 16.14
N ASP A 262 -8.30 -24.32 15.92
CA ASP A 262 -9.08 -25.26 16.73
C ASP A 262 -8.63 -26.70 16.42
N TYR A 263 -7.56 -27.11 17.11
CA TYR A 263 -6.97 -28.44 17.00
C TYR A 263 -7.89 -29.56 17.53
N ASN A 264 -9.09 -29.26 18.03
CA ASN A 264 -10.11 -30.25 18.36
C ASN A 264 -11.13 -30.45 17.23
N HIS A 265 -11.12 -29.59 16.21
CA HIS A 265 -12.02 -29.69 15.07
C HIS A 265 -11.94 -31.10 14.43
N PRO A 266 -13.08 -31.76 14.12
CA PRO A 266 -13.10 -33.10 13.56
C PRO A 266 -12.17 -33.28 12.35
N ASP A 267 -12.20 -32.34 11.40
CA ASP A 267 -11.38 -32.39 10.17
C ASP A 267 -9.91 -31.98 10.36
N LEU A 268 -9.51 -31.45 11.53
CA LEU A 268 -8.15 -30.93 11.76
C LEU A 268 -7.38 -31.71 12.84
N ASN A 269 -8.06 -32.31 13.82
CA ASN A 269 -7.39 -32.92 14.97
C ASN A 269 -6.41 -34.06 14.58
N GLY A 270 -6.67 -34.74 13.46
CA GLY A 270 -5.88 -35.87 12.96
C GLY A 270 -4.60 -35.46 12.22
N ILE A 271 -4.49 -34.19 11.83
CA ILE A 271 -3.42 -33.67 10.98
C ILE A 271 -2.51 -32.66 11.68
N MET A 272 -2.77 -32.34 12.96
CA MET A 272 -1.88 -31.45 13.71
C MET A 272 -0.50 -32.08 13.94
N CYS A 273 0.56 -31.31 13.70
CA CYS A 273 1.93 -31.71 13.93
C CYS A 273 2.25 -31.74 15.44
N ASP A 274 2.92 -32.80 15.91
CA ASP A 274 3.39 -32.87 17.30
C ASP A 274 4.73 -32.14 17.44
N MET A 275 4.66 -30.86 17.79
CA MET A 275 5.80 -29.94 17.87
C MET A 275 6.74 -30.23 19.04
N THR A 276 6.32 -31.02 20.03
CA THR A 276 7.19 -31.45 21.15
C THR A 276 8.36 -32.32 20.69
N GLN A 277 8.34 -32.80 19.45
CA GLN A 277 9.43 -33.54 18.84
C GLN A 277 10.59 -32.65 18.38
N TYR A 278 10.33 -31.37 18.11
CA TYR A 278 11.30 -30.44 17.50
C TYR A 278 11.72 -29.33 18.46
N THR A 279 10.87 -28.94 19.40
CA THR A 279 11.13 -27.81 20.29
C THR A 279 10.43 -27.98 21.64
N ASP A 280 11.03 -27.40 22.68
CA ASP A 280 10.44 -27.30 24.02
C ASP A 280 9.72 -25.96 24.26
N ARG A 281 9.79 -25.04 23.29
CA ARG A 281 9.00 -23.80 23.26
C ARG A 281 7.59 -24.09 22.73
N GLY A 282 6.60 -23.36 23.24
CA GLY A 282 5.20 -23.58 22.89
C GLY A 282 4.63 -24.87 23.47
N GLY A 283 3.55 -25.36 22.86
CA GLY A 283 2.86 -26.58 23.26
C GLY A 283 2.83 -27.62 22.15
N ARG A 284 1.95 -28.62 22.31
CA ARG A 284 1.96 -29.81 21.46
C ARG A 284 1.74 -29.51 19.98
N TYR A 285 0.88 -28.56 19.66
CA TYR A 285 0.46 -28.30 18.28
C TYR A 285 1.01 -26.99 17.70
N GLY A 286 1.93 -26.33 18.41
CA GLY A 286 2.53 -25.07 17.99
C GLY A 286 2.70 -24.08 19.14
N ILE A 287 2.65 -22.79 18.86
CA ILE A 287 2.98 -21.72 19.81
C ILE A 287 1.93 -20.61 19.80
N ASN A 288 1.73 -19.97 20.94
CA ASN A 288 1.01 -18.71 21.07
C ASN A 288 2.00 -17.61 21.48
N VAL A 289 2.16 -16.60 20.63
CA VAL A 289 3.05 -15.47 20.89
C VAL A 289 2.32 -14.22 21.38
N VAL A 290 0.98 -14.27 21.47
CA VAL A 290 0.15 -13.16 21.92
C VAL A 290 0.48 -12.79 23.38
N PRO A 291 0.86 -11.53 23.68
CA PRO A 291 1.25 -11.10 25.01
C PRO A 291 0.19 -11.38 26.08
N GLY A 292 0.62 -11.90 27.23
CA GLY A 292 -0.26 -12.15 28.38
C GLY A 292 -1.15 -13.39 28.29
N MET A 293 -1.07 -14.17 27.20
CA MET A 293 -1.75 -15.45 27.04
C MET A 293 -0.82 -16.64 27.35
N ASP A 294 -1.39 -17.85 27.49
CA ASP A 294 -0.60 -19.06 27.67
C ASP A 294 0.18 -19.37 26.37
N PRO A 295 1.52 -19.33 26.39
CA PRO A 295 2.32 -19.52 25.19
C PRO A 295 2.26 -20.95 24.63
N THR A 296 1.74 -21.90 25.42
CA THR A 296 1.63 -23.32 25.04
C THR A 296 0.31 -23.67 24.36
N ASP A 297 -0.65 -22.74 24.31
CA ASP A 297 -1.97 -23.01 23.77
C ASP A 297 -2.28 -22.16 22.52
N PRO A 298 -2.09 -22.72 21.31
CA PRO A 298 -2.42 -22.04 20.05
C PRO A 298 -3.88 -22.26 19.62
N MET A 299 -4.78 -22.61 20.55
CA MET A 299 -6.21 -22.76 20.29
C MET A 299 -6.79 -21.48 19.69
N ASP A 300 -7.59 -21.62 18.63
CA ASP A 300 -8.30 -20.50 18.03
C ASP A 300 -9.59 -20.20 18.80
N ASP A 301 -9.68 -19.01 19.38
CA ASP A 301 -10.92 -18.50 19.98
C ASP A 301 -11.51 -17.34 19.18
N HIS A 302 -10.98 -17.09 17.97
CA HIS A 302 -11.54 -16.21 16.97
C HIS A 302 -12.33 -17.04 15.94
N TYR A 303 -11.71 -17.43 14.83
CA TYR A 303 -12.16 -18.39 13.81
C TYR A 303 -11.26 -18.42 12.56
N HIS A 304 -10.60 -17.30 12.28
CA HIS A 304 -9.93 -17.02 11.01
C HIS A 304 -8.82 -18.03 10.68
N GLY A 305 -7.94 -18.32 11.63
CA GLY A 305 -6.86 -19.29 11.45
C GLY A 305 -7.35 -20.73 11.29
N THR A 306 -8.44 -21.11 11.98
CA THR A 306 -9.09 -22.41 11.78
C THR A 306 -9.67 -22.53 10.37
N HIS A 307 -10.20 -21.46 9.80
CA HIS A 307 -10.72 -21.45 8.43
C HIS A 307 -9.61 -21.60 7.39
N CYS A 308 -8.52 -20.85 7.56
CA CYS A 308 -7.32 -21.00 6.72
C CYS A 308 -6.74 -22.42 6.80
N ALA A 309 -6.67 -23.00 8.00
CA ALA A 309 -6.18 -24.37 8.22
C ALA A 309 -7.00 -25.41 7.42
N GLY A 310 -8.33 -25.28 7.40
CA GLY A 310 -9.20 -26.20 6.67
C GLY A 310 -9.04 -26.10 5.14
N ILE A 311 -8.86 -24.90 4.61
CA ILE A 311 -8.61 -24.68 3.17
C ILE A 311 -7.33 -25.41 2.76
N ILE A 312 -6.27 -25.29 3.57
CA ILE A 312 -4.98 -25.93 3.29
C ILE A 312 -5.12 -27.44 3.36
N ALA A 313 -5.68 -27.99 4.45
CA ALA A 313 -5.40 -29.37 4.81
C ALA A 313 -6.53 -30.18 5.45
N SER A 314 -7.79 -29.70 5.53
CA SER A 314 -8.90 -30.50 6.09
C SER A 314 -8.83 -31.95 5.63
N GLN A 315 -8.84 -32.87 6.59
CA GLN A 315 -8.69 -34.28 6.29
C GLN A 315 -9.90 -34.77 5.49
N TRP A 316 -9.67 -35.40 4.34
CA TRP A 316 -10.78 -35.91 3.55
C TRP A 316 -11.11 -37.37 3.91
N ASP A 317 -12.24 -37.56 4.60
CA ASP A 317 -12.79 -38.87 4.94
C ASP A 317 -14.20 -39.12 4.35
N GLY A 318 -14.65 -38.23 3.46
CA GLY A 318 -15.97 -38.28 2.81
C GLY A 318 -17.01 -37.41 3.52
N VAL A 319 -16.59 -36.59 4.47
CA VAL A 319 -17.42 -35.70 5.27
C VAL A 319 -16.76 -34.33 5.37
N GLY A 320 -17.55 -33.27 5.58
CA GLY A 320 -17.04 -31.94 5.85
C GLY A 320 -16.40 -31.37 4.61
N THR A 321 -15.24 -30.75 4.78
CA THR A 321 -14.47 -30.18 3.68
C THR A 321 -13.22 -31.02 3.39
N SER A 322 -12.68 -30.87 2.20
CA SER A 322 -11.34 -31.39 1.88
C SER A 322 -10.37 -30.25 1.65
N GLY A 323 -9.20 -30.33 2.28
CA GLY A 323 -8.11 -29.40 2.05
C GLY A 323 -7.46 -29.59 0.68
N VAL A 324 -6.94 -28.50 0.13
CA VAL A 324 -6.19 -28.49 -1.14
C VAL A 324 -5.04 -29.50 -1.12
N ALA A 325 -4.33 -29.59 0.01
CA ALA A 325 -3.16 -30.43 0.25
C ALA A 325 -3.46 -31.58 1.22
N SER A 326 -4.27 -32.54 0.78
CA SER A 326 -4.57 -33.75 1.54
C SER A 326 -3.29 -34.55 1.86
N GLY A 327 -2.93 -34.64 3.15
CA GLY A 327 -1.79 -35.41 3.66
C GLY A 327 -0.70 -34.60 4.37
N VAL A 328 -0.78 -33.27 4.34
CA VAL A 328 0.14 -32.40 5.09
C VAL A 328 -0.20 -32.38 6.58
N GLN A 329 0.78 -32.03 7.41
CA GLN A 329 0.54 -31.72 8.83
C GLN A 329 0.56 -30.22 9.07
N LEU A 330 -0.22 -29.76 10.06
CA LEU A 330 -0.35 -28.35 10.40
C LEU A 330 0.33 -27.99 11.73
N VAL A 331 1.01 -26.85 11.76
CA VAL A 331 1.50 -26.18 12.98
C VAL A 331 0.68 -24.92 13.20
N ALA A 332 0.05 -24.80 14.37
CA ALA A 332 -0.71 -23.62 14.74
C ALA A 332 0.22 -22.57 15.36
N VAL A 333 0.37 -21.42 14.71
CA VAL A 333 1.22 -20.32 15.18
C VAL A 333 0.31 -19.12 15.43
N ARG A 334 -0.06 -18.93 16.69
CA ARG A 334 -1.04 -17.92 17.08
C ARG A 334 -0.35 -16.57 17.32
N VAL A 335 -0.58 -15.61 16.42
CA VAL A 335 -0.07 -14.23 16.45
C VAL A 335 -1.15 -13.19 16.76
N ALA A 336 -2.42 -13.58 16.76
CA ALA A 336 -3.53 -12.69 17.06
C ALA A 336 -4.49 -13.25 18.13
N GLY A 337 -4.95 -12.33 19.00
CA GLY A 337 -5.96 -12.56 20.02
C GLY A 337 -7.38 -12.26 19.52
N ARG A 338 -8.37 -12.28 20.43
CA ARG A 338 -9.75 -11.81 20.14
C ARG A 338 -9.85 -10.35 19.71
N GLN A 339 -8.81 -9.56 19.97
CA GLN A 339 -8.73 -8.16 19.57
C GLN A 339 -8.27 -8.00 18.11
N ASN A 340 -7.97 -9.10 17.42
CA ASN A 340 -7.52 -9.15 16.03
C ASN A 340 -6.29 -8.26 15.76
N THR A 341 -5.43 -8.05 16.75
CA THR A 341 -4.19 -7.30 16.60
C THR A 341 -3.00 -8.25 16.46
N ILE A 342 -2.14 -7.98 15.48
CA ILE A 342 -0.84 -8.62 15.28
C ILE A 342 0.24 -7.57 15.54
N GLU A 343 1.14 -7.83 16.49
CA GLU A 343 2.34 -7.02 16.65
C GLU A 343 3.47 -7.55 15.79
N SER A 344 4.25 -6.66 15.17
CA SER A 344 5.36 -7.04 14.31
C SER A 344 6.39 -7.88 15.06
N ALA A 345 6.70 -7.53 16.33
CA ALA A 345 7.62 -8.30 17.16
C ALA A 345 7.15 -9.75 17.39
N ASP A 346 5.84 -9.97 17.53
CA ASP A 346 5.27 -11.31 17.73
C ASP A 346 5.39 -12.16 16.46
N THR A 347 5.19 -11.56 15.29
CA THR A 347 5.46 -12.22 14.01
C THR A 347 6.93 -12.64 13.89
N ILE A 348 7.88 -11.80 14.31
CA ILE A 348 9.30 -12.20 14.30
C ILE A 348 9.57 -13.36 15.28
N ARG A 349 8.97 -13.34 16.48
CA ARG A 349 9.06 -14.45 17.46
C ARG A 349 8.49 -15.75 16.89
N ALA A 350 7.38 -15.66 16.17
CA ALA A 350 6.75 -16.78 15.48
C ALA A 350 7.66 -17.37 14.39
N TYR A 351 8.28 -16.52 13.58
CA TYR A 351 9.22 -16.96 12.55
C TYR A 351 10.49 -17.56 13.16
N GLU A 352 11.01 -17.03 14.27
CA GLU A 352 12.17 -17.63 14.94
C GLU A 352 11.84 -19.00 15.54
N TYR A 353 10.67 -19.14 16.16
CA TYR A 353 10.18 -20.43 16.64
C TYR A 353 10.17 -21.50 15.54
N LEU A 354 9.68 -21.13 14.35
CA LEU A 354 9.67 -22.02 13.19
C LEU A 354 11.10 -22.30 12.71
N ALA A 355 11.99 -21.30 12.69
CA ALA A 355 13.39 -21.46 12.27
C ALA A 355 14.14 -22.48 13.14
N GLU A 356 14.00 -22.35 14.47
CA GLU A 356 14.54 -23.29 15.45
C GLU A 356 13.98 -24.70 15.24
N ALA A 357 12.68 -24.82 14.99
CA ALA A 357 12.06 -26.12 14.73
C ALA A 357 12.57 -26.76 13.43
N VAL A 358 12.81 -25.99 12.37
CA VAL A 358 13.43 -26.50 11.13
C VAL A 358 14.87 -26.95 11.39
N ASP A 359 15.64 -26.22 12.19
CA ASP A 359 16.99 -26.63 12.59
C ASP A 359 17.00 -27.93 13.40
N ALA A 360 15.92 -28.18 14.15
CA ALA A 360 15.67 -29.44 14.85
C ALA A 360 15.10 -30.57 13.96
N GLY A 361 14.87 -30.29 12.67
CA GLY A 361 14.46 -31.28 11.67
C GLY A 361 12.98 -31.27 11.30
N LEU A 362 12.21 -30.23 11.64
CA LEU A 362 10.84 -30.05 11.15
C LEU A 362 10.85 -29.91 9.61
N PRO A 363 10.11 -30.76 8.87
CA PRO A 363 10.03 -30.65 7.42
C PRO A 363 9.02 -29.55 7.00
N LEU A 364 9.24 -28.31 7.45
CA LEU A 364 8.42 -27.15 7.08
C LEU A 364 8.67 -26.76 5.63
N ARG A 365 7.59 -26.58 4.85
CA ARG A 365 7.68 -26.23 3.42
C ARG A 365 6.95 -24.95 3.05
N ALA A 366 5.91 -24.59 3.78
CA ALA A 366 5.15 -23.37 3.52
C ALA A 366 4.64 -22.74 4.82
N ILE A 367 4.49 -21.43 4.79
CA ILE A 367 4.00 -20.60 5.89
C ILE A 367 2.85 -19.75 5.34
N ASN A 368 1.65 -19.93 5.91
CA ASN A 368 0.47 -19.18 5.54
C ASN A 368 0.34 -17.92 6.41
N ASN A 369 0.30 -16.75 5.77
CA ASN A 369 0.11 -15.45 6.41
C ASN A 369 -1.12 -14.77 5.80
N SER A 370 -2.31 -15.15 6.27
CA SER A 370 -3.60 -14.63 5.77
C SER A 370 -3.95 -13.28 6.40
N TRP A 371 -3.00 -12.36 6.42
CA TRP A 371 -3.14 -11.03 6.97
C TRP A 371 -2.32 -10.03 6.15
N ALA A 372 -2.77 -8.78 6.13
CA ALA A 372 -2.11 -7.68 5.46
C ALA A 372 -2.22 -6.43 6.32
N GLY A 373 -1.32 -5.47 6.13
CA GLY A 373 -1.34 -4.19 6.81
C GLY A 373 -0.62 -3.13 5.98
N ARG A 374 -0.80 -1.85 6.29
CA ARG A 374 -0.25 -0.71 5.52
C ARG A 374 1.24 -0.43 5.78
N THR A 375 1.94 -1.37 6.43
CA THR A 375 3.31 -1.18 6.93
C THR A 375 4.33 -1.98 6.12
N MET A 376 5.50 -1.40 5.81
CA MET A 376 6.62 -2.10 5.16
C MET A 376 7.75 -2.41 6.15
N SER A 377 7.57 -3.47 6.95
CA SER A 377 8.57 -3.88 7.96
C SER A 377 9.76 -4.59 7.31
N LYS A 378 10.96 -4.01 7.46
CA LYS A 378 12.22 -4.66 7.00
C LYS A 378 12.54 -5.90 7.83
N ALA A 379 12.18 -5.87 9.13
CA ALA A 379 12.34 -7.02 10.01
C ALA A 379 11.54 -8.23 9.53
N PHE A 380 10.31 -8.02 9.04
CA PHE A 380 9.50 -9.09 8.49
C PHE A 380 10.10 -9.69 7.21
N SER A 381 10.59 -8.86 6.27
CA SER A 381 11.30 -9.35 5.08
C SER A 381 12.52 -10.21 5.46
N LEU A 382 13.28 -9.78 6.48
CA LEU A 382 14.43 -10.52 6.97
C LEU A 382 14.04 -11.88 7.57
N ALA A 383 12.99 -11.92 8.39
CA ALA A 383 12.48 -13.16 8.97
C ALA A 383 11.96 -14.14 7.90
N ALA A 384 11.21 -13.64 6.92
CA ALA A 384 10.74 -14.44 5.78
C ALA A 384 11.90 -14.99 4.95
N THR A 385 12.94 -14.18 4.72
CA THR A 385 14.14 -14.61 3.99
C THR A 385 14.89 -15.71 4.73
N LYS A 386 15.09 -15.57 6.05
CA LYS A 386 15.75 -16.60 6.87
C LYS A 386 15.04 -17.95 6.77
N LEU A 387 13.71 -17.97 6.82
CA LEU A 387 12.94 -19.20 6.66
C LEU A 387 12.94 -19.75 5.24
N GLY A 388 12.94 -18.85 4.25
CA GLY A 388 13.16 -19.17 2.84
C GLY A 388 14.46 -19.94 2.60
N GLU A 389 15.57 -19.45 3.16
CA GLU A 389 16.88 -20.11 3.08
C GLU A 389 16.90 -21.49 3.74
N LYS A 390 16.05 -21.69 4.76
CA LYS A 390 15.82 -22.99 5.43
C LYS A 390 14.83 -23.90 4.70
N GLY A 391 14.22 -23.45 3.60
CA GLY A 391 13.42 -24.27 2.69
C GLY A 391 11.90 -24.09 2.79
N ALA A 392 11.41 -23.05 3.48
CA ALA A 392 9.99 -22.76 3.63
C ALA A 392 9.58 -21.51 2.81
N VAL A 393 8.52 -21.64 2.00
CA VAL A 393 7.95 -20.52 1.24
C VAL A 393 6.98 -19.72 2.10
N THR A 394 7.10 -18.39 2.09
CA THR A 394 6.15 -17.47 2.73
C THR A 394 5.04 -17.11 1.74
N VAL A 395 3.78 -17.43 2.07
CA VAL A 395 2.61 -17.03 1.28
C VAL A 395 1.85 -15.95 2.05
N ILE A 396 1.54 -14.84 1.40
CA ILE A 396 0.91 -13.66 2.03
C ILE A 396 -0.22 -13.07 1.17
N GLY A 397 -1.31 -12.63 1.79
CA GLY A 397 -2.41 -11.95 1.11
C GLY A 397 -2.08 -10.48 0.78
N SER A 398 -2.63 -9.96 -0.32
CA SER A 398 -2.40 -8.56 -0.73
C SER A 398 -3.26 -7.53 0.02
N GLY A 399 -4.33 -7.95 0.69
CA GLY A 399 -5.26 -7.09 1.45
C GLY A 399 -6.60 -6.86 0.74
N ASN A 400 -7.55 -6.23 1.44
CA ASN A 400 -8.97 -6.20 1.05
C ASN A 400 -9.51 -4.76 0.79
N ASP A 401 -8.65 -3.83 0.40
CA ASP A 401 -9.00 -2.40 0.21
C ASP A 401 -9.45 -2.06 -1.23
N ALA A 402 -9.55 -3.04 -2.13
CA ALA A 402 -9.80 -2.84 -3.56
C ALA A 402 -8.77 -1.92 -4.26
N ALA A 403 -7.52 -1.95 -3.80
CA ALA A 403 -6.53 -0.95 -4.13
C ALA A 403 -5.28 -1.52 -4.84
N ASP A 404 -4.66 -0.65 -5.63
CA ASP A 404 -3.40 -0.90 -6.32
C ASP A 404 -2.22 -0.74 -5.35
N VAL A 405 -1.63 -1.85 -4.89
CA VAL A 405 -0.54 -1.88 -3.90
C VAL A 405 0.83 -1.53 -4.48
N ASP A 406 0.91 -1.26 -5.79
CA ASP A 406 2.05 -0.54 -6.36
C ASP A 406 1.97 0.97 -6.04
N LYS A 407 0.80 1.47 -5.63
CA LYS A 407 0.53 2.88 -5.27
C LYS A 407 0.33 3.12 -3.78
N ILE A 408 0.04 2.07 -3.01
CA ILE A 408 -0.11 2.14 -1.56
C ILE A 408 0.77 1.07 -0.89
N PRO A 409 1.61 1.44 0.09
CA PRO A 409 2.48 0.47 0.75
C PRO A 409 1.65 -0.52 1.56
N MET A 410 1.94 -1.81 1.39
CA MET A 410 1.35 -2.91 2.17
C MET A 410 2.45 -3.86 2.66
N THR A 411 2.13 -4.71 3.64
CA THR A 411 3.03 -5.76 4.13
C THR A 411 3.53 -6.65 2.98
N ALA A 412 2.66 -6.97 2.00
CA ALA A 412 3.06 -7.73 0.82
C ALA A 412 4.13 -7.00 -0.03
N SER A 413 4.10 -5.65 -0.07
CA SER A 413 5.04 -4.83 -0.85
C SER A 413 6.49 -5.04 -0.41
N VAL A 414 6.76 -5.28 0.88
CA VAL A 414 8.14 -5.53 1.37
C VAL A 414 8.71 -6.86 0.87
N LEU A 415 7.85 -7.79 0.46
CA LEU A 415 8.22 -9.11 -0.06
C LEU A 415 8.24 -9.16 -1.59
N ALA A 416 7.97 -8.05 -2.27
CA ALA A 416 7.86 -8.01 -3.74
C ALA A 416 9.11 -8.59 -4.43
N HIS A 417 10.30 -8.39 -3.89
CA HIS A 417 11.56 -8.93 -4.46
C HIS A 417 12.11 -10.15 -3.72
N ASN A 418 11.38 -10.68 -2.73
CA ASN A 418 11.84 -11.84 -1.97
C ASN A 418 11.66 -13.13 -2.80
N PRO A 419 12.74 -13.89 -3.07
CA PRO A 419 12.67 -15.08 -3.92
C PRO A 419 11.91 -16.25 -3.27
N TYR A 420 11.64 -16.17 -1.97
CA TYR A 420 10.98 -17.21 -1.18
C TYR A 420 9.53 -16.85 -0.81
N ALA A 421 8.99 -15.76 -1.37
CA ALA A 421 7.65 -15.28 -1.07
C ALA A 421 6.70 -15.36 -2.28
N VAL A 422 5.40 -15.53 -1.99
CA VAL A 422 4.31 -15.42 -2.96
C VAL A 422 3.22 -14.51 -2.39
N ALA A 423 2.96 -13.38 -3.05
CA ALA A 423 1.89 -12.45 -2.73
C ALA A 423 0.61 -12.76 -3.53
N VAL A 424 -0.53 -12.84 -2.84
CA VAL A 424 -1.76 -13.46 -3.37
C VAL A 424 -2.94 -12.49 -3.41
N ASP A 425 -3.51 -12.36 -4.60
CA ASP A 425 -4.76 -11.66 -4.88
C ASP A 425 -5.95 -12.64 -4.92
N ALA A 426 -7.17 -12.11 -4.83
CA ALA A 426 -8.41 -12.90 -4.77
C ALA A 426 -9.26 -12.77 -6.04
N SER A 427 -9.79 -13.90 -6.51
CA SER A 427 -10.83 -13.96 -7.56
C SER A 427 -12.18 -14.42 -7.01
N ASP A 428 -13.23 -14.10 -7.76
CA ASP A 428 -14.55 -14.72 -7.63
C ASP A 428 -14.67 -16.00 -8.47
N SER A 429 -15.82 -16.66 -8.37
CA SER A 429 -16.11 -17.89 -9.12
C SER A 429 -16.48 -17.65 -10.59
N SER A 430 -16.72 -16.40 -10.99
CA SER A 430 -17.10 -15.99 -12.35
C SER A 430 -15.89 -15.67 -13.24
N GLY A 431 -14.69 -15.65 -12.67
CA GLY A 431 -13.44 -15.36 -13.37
C GLY A 431 -13.05 -13.89 -13.34
N GLN A 432 -13.61 -13.12 -12.41
CA GLN A 432 -13.25 -11.72 -12.17
C GLN A 432 -12.36 -11.59 -10.93
N LEU A 433 -11.67 -10.46 -10.83
CA LEU A 433 -10.97 -10.08 -9.61
C LEU A 433 -12.05 -9.81 -8.55
N ALA A 434 -11.88 -10.32 -7.34
CA ALA A 434 -12.84 -10.06 -6.27
C ALA A 434 -12.87 -8.55 -5.99
N SER A 435 -14.06 -7.98 -5.76
CA SER A 435 -14.26 -6.54 -5.63
C SER A 435 -13.52 -5.89 -4.47
N PHE A 436 -13.13 -6.67 -3.45
CA PHE A 436 -12.29 -6.21 -2.34
C PHE A 436 -10.79 -6.42 -2.60
N SER A 437 -10.38 -7.25 -3.57
CA SER A 437 -8.99 -7.65 -3.69
C SER A 437 -8.09 -6.44 -3.98
N ASN A 438 -7.05 -6.30 -3.18
CA ASN A 438 -5.89 -5.54 -3.62
C ASN A 438 -5.21 -6.25 -4.80
N TYR A 439 -4.38 -5.51 -5.52
CA TYR A 439 -3.64 -5.99 -6.70
C TYR A 439 -2.41 -5.13 -6.93
N GLY A 440 -1.40 -5.63 -7.64
CA GLY A 440 -0.22 -4.85 -8.03
C GLY A 440 0.64 -5.59 -9.03
N VAL A 441 0.85 -5.02 -10.21
CA VAL A 441 1.61 -5.70 -11.28
C VAL A 441 3.08 -5.90 -10.90
N GLU A 442 3.61 -5.07 -10.00
CA GLU A 442 5.00 -5.16 -9.53
C GLU A 442 5.12 -5.84 -8.16
N THR A 443 4.10 -5.73 -7.32
CA THR A 443 4.12 -6.17 -5.91
C THR A 443 3.41 -7.49 -5.63
N THR A 444 2.42 -7.88 -6.43
CA THR A 444 1.67 -9.14 -6.25
C THR A 444 2.03 -10.18 -7.32
N ASP A 445 1.82 -11.46 -7.02
CA ASP A 445 2.32 -12.55 -7.85
C ASP A 445 1.23 -13.32 -8.58
N VAL A 446 0.19 -13.78 -7.89
CA VAL A 446 -0.83 -14.68 -8.43
C VAL A 446 -2.23 -14.34 -7.92
N VAL A 447 -3.26 -14.65 -8.72
CA VAL A 447 -4.66 -14.58 -8.29
C VAL A 447 -5.17 -16.00 -7.97
N ALA A 448 -5.89 -16.17 -6.86
CA ALA A 448 -6.49 -17.44 -6.47
C ALA A 448 -7.93 -17.27 -5.93
N PRO A 449 -8.74 -18.35 -5.85
CA PRO A 449 -10.09 -18.29 -5.30
C PRO A 449 -10.13 -17.71 -3.89
N GLY A 450 -10.78 -16.55 -3.72
CA GLY A 450 -10.84 -15.85 -2.44
C GLY A 450 -12.23 -15.41 -2.00
N MET A 451 -13.26 -15.64 -2.81
CA MET A 451 -14.63 -15.23 -2.51
C MET A 451 -15.55 -16.44 -2.28
N ASN A 452 -16.38 -16.41 -1.24
CA ASN A 452 -17.31 -17.48 -0.88
C ASN A 452 -16.61 -18.86 -0.75
N ILE A 453 -15.53 -18.91 0.02
CA ILE A 453 -14.71 -20.11 0.20
C ILE A 453 -15.18 -20.88 1.43
N MET A 454 -15.77 -22.06 1.20
CA MET A 454 -16.23 -22.96 2.25
C MET A 454 -15.06 -23.66 2.97
N SER A 455 -15.00 -23.54 4.30
CA SER A 455 -13.98 -24.19 5.15
C SER A 455 -14.45 -24.36 6.60
N THR A 456 -13.58 -24.91 7.44
CA THR A 456 -13.77 -25.16 8.87
C THR A 456 -13.83 -23.87 9.69
N VAL A 457 -14.56 -23.86 10.79
CA VAL A 457 -14.50 -22.82 11.84
C VAL A 457 -14.42 -23.50 13.21
N PRO A 458 -14.02 -22.82 14.30
CA PRO A 458 -13.98 -23.44 15.62
C PRO A 458 -15.33 -24.03 16.02
N LEU A 459 -15.33 -25.09 16.84
CA LEU A 459 -16.56 -25.74 17.30
C LEU A 459 -17.53 -24.75 18.00
N GLY A 460 -16.99 -23.77 18.72
CA GLY A 460 -17.76 -22.71 19.35
C GLY A 460 -18.41 -21.73 18.38
N ARG A 461 -18.08 -21.77 17.09
CA ARG A 461 -18.61 -20.94 16.00
C ARG A 461 -19.50 -21.74 15.04
N ALA A 462 -19.88 -22.97 15.40
CA ALA A 462 -20.73 -23.81 14.57
C ALA A 462 -22.07 -23.12 14.27
N ALA A 463 -22.47 -23.19 13.00
CA ALA A 463 -23.69 -22.60 12.46
C ALA A 463 -24.58 -23.67 11.84
N TYR A 464 -25.89 -23.43 11.76
CA TYR A 464 -26.79 -24.36 11.10
C TYR A 464 -26.82 -24.10 9.58
N ALA A 465 -26.37 -25.07 8.80
CA ALA A 465 -26.43 -25.08 7.34
C ALA A 465 -27.40 -26.18 6.88
N PRO A 466 -28.62 -25.84 6.42
CA PRO A 466 -29.65 -26.81 6.06
C PRO A 466 -29.22 -27.86 5.03
N GLU A 467 -28.39 -27.48 4.06
CA GLU A 467 -27.80 -28.32 3.02
C GLU A 467 -26.87 -29.41 3.56
N ALA A 468 -26.35 -29.22 4.76
CA ALA A 468 -25.43 -30.12 5.42
C ALA A 468 -26.11 -31.02 6.46
N ASP A 469 -27.37 -30.74 6.80
CA ASP A 469 -28.13 -31.55 7.74
C ASP A 469 -28.63 -32.81 7.02
N GLY A 470 -28.17 -33.98 7.48
CA GLY A 470 -28.63 -35.26 6.94
C GLY A 470 -30.05 -35.63 7.40
N SER A 471 -30.67 -34.88 8.32
CA SER A 471 -32.00 -35.14 8.87
C SER A 471 -32.71 -33.85 9.35
N PRO A 472 -32.92 -32.86 8.46
CA PRO A 472 -33.58 -31.61 8.82
C PRO A 472 -35.04 -31.84 9.18
N LEU A 473 -35.61 -30.97 10.01
CA LEU A 473 -37.02 -30.99 10.41
C LEU A 473 -37.95 -30.54 9.29
N SER A 474 -37.48 -29.55 8.53
CA SER A 474 -38.05 -29.04 7.29
C SER A 474 -36.91 -28.53 6.41
N TYR A 475 -37.04 -28.71 5.10
CA TYR A 475 -36.04 -28.27 4.14
C TYR A 475 -36.68 -28.01 2.77
N GLU A 476 -36.39 -26.84 2.21
CA GLU A 476 -36.91 -26.33 0.94
C GLU A 476 -35.75 -25.82 0.08
N THR A 477 -35.71 -26.26 -1.18
CA THR A 477 -34.68 -25.87 -2.17
C THR A 477 -35.27 -25.29 -3.44
N PHE A 478 -36.59 -25.07 -3.43
CA PHE A 478 -37.29 -24.32 -4.47
C PHE A 478 -37.24 -24.98 -5.86
N GLU A 479 -37.21 -26.30 -5.93
CA GLU A 479 -37.34 -27.09 -7.18
C GLU A 479 -38.76 -27.10 -7.76
N SER A 480 -39.73 -26.66 -6.94
CA SER A 480 -41.16 -26.76 -7.22
C SER A 480 -41.78 -25.37 -7.24
N ASP A 481 -42.70 -25.12 -8.17
CA ASP A 481 -43.48 -23.88 -8.25
C ASP A 481 -44.47 -23.70 -7.08
N ALA A 482 -44.60 -24.70 -6.20
CA ALA A 482 -45.38 -24.65 -4.97
C ALA A 482 -44.46 -24.88 -3.76
N PRO A 483 -43.76 -23.83 -3.29
CA PRO A 483 -42.80 -23.97 -2.20
C PRO A 483 -43.48 -24.12 -0.84
N SER A 484 -42.86 -24.88 0.06
CA SER A 484 -43.25 -25.00 1.48
C SER A 484 -42.83 -23.78 2.32
N VAL A 485 -42.02 -22.90 1.74
CA VAL A 485 -41.60 -21.62 2.29
C VAL A 485 -42.19 -20.50 1.43
N THR A 486 -42.85 -19.52 2.06
CA THR A 486 -43.37 -18.34 1.37
C THR A 486 -43.00 -17.04 2.07
N ALA A 487 -43.06 -15.91 1.36
CA ALA A 487 -42.73 -14.59 1.86
C ALA A 487 -43.90 -13.61 1.73
N ARG A 488 -44.07 -12.77 2.76
CA ARG A 488 -45.17 -11.78 2.86
C ARG A 488 -44.67 -10.44 3.38
N ALA A 489 -45.32 -9.35 2.96
CA ALA A 489 -45.03 -8.02 3.50
C ALA A 489 -45.32 -7.91 5.01
N THR A 490 -46.38 -8.56 5.50
CA THR A 490 -46.74 -8.58 6.93
C THR A 490 -47.22 -9.98 7.33
N PRO A 491 -47.23 -10.31 8.64
CA PRO A 491 -47.66 -11.63 9.11
C PRO A 491 -49.12 -11.95 8.76
N THR A 492 -49.95 -10.92 8.69
CA THR A 492 -51.40 -11.03 8.44
C THR A 492 -51.77 -10.86 6.97
N SER A 493 -50.81 -10.58 6.08
CA SER A 493 -51.09 -10.45 4.65
C SER A 493 -51.65 -11.76 4.09
N SER A 494 -52.64 -11.65 3.21
CA SER A 494 -53.28 -12.81 2.56
C SER A 494 -52.62 -13.23 1.25
N GLU A 495 -51.75 -12.38 0.70
CA GLU A 495 -51.04 -12.58 -0.57
C GLU A 495 -49.55 -12.75 -0.28
N ASP A 496 -48.93 -13.74 -0.92
CA ASP A 496 -47.48 -13.92 -0.94
C ASP A 496 -46.89 -12.95 -1.99
N ILE A 497 -45.69 -12.41 -1.71
CA ILE A 497 -45.00 -11.39 -2.54
C ILE A 497 -43.76 -11.97 -3.23
N ASP A 498 -43.68 -13.28 -3.30
CA ASP A 498 -42.54 -14.03 -3.79
C ASP A 498 -42.86 -14.78 -5.09
N ALA A 499 -41.79 -15.23 -5.74
CA ALA A 499 -41.87 -16.15 -6.84
C ALA A 499 -40.66 -17.07 -6.84
N VAL A 500 -40.90 -18.36 -7.10
CA VAL A 500 -39.81 -19.30 -7.37
C VAL A 500 -39.25 -19.01 -8.76
N VAL A 501 -37.93 -18.81 -8.85
CA VAL A 501 -37.21 -18.65 -10.12
C VAL A 501 -36.26 -19.83 -10.33
N GLN A 502 -36.27 -20.41 -11.53
CA GLN A 502 -35.48 -21.60 -11.86
C GLN A 502 -34.25 -21.24 -12.69
N GLY A 503 -33.07 -21.76 -12.30
CA GLY A 503 -31.82 -21.68 -13.07
C GLY A 503 -31.21 -20.28 -13.29
N ALA A 504 -31.83 -19.24 -12.74
CA ALA A 504 -31.35 -17.86 -12.82
C ALA A 504 -30.33 -17.55 -11.72
N THR A 505 -30.78 -17.59 -10.47
CA THR A 505 -29.99 -17.39 -9.25
C THR A 505 -30.39 -18.49 -8.27
N HIS A 506 -29.41 -19.23 -7.74
CA HIS A 506 -29.62 -20.37 -6.84
C HIS A 506 -28.32 -20.76 -6.12
N PHE A 507 -28.41 -21.31 -4.92
CA PHE A 507 -27.25 -21.68 -4.10
C PHE A 507 -26.80 -23.12 -4.35
N ASP A 508 -27.73 -24.07 -4.48
CA ASP A 508 -27.41 -25.48 -4.63
C ASP A 508 -27.39 -25.97 -6.10
N ALA A 509 -26.92 -27.19 -6.35
CA ALA A 509 -26.77 -27.70 -7.72
C ALA A 509 -28.10 -28.09 -8.40
N ARG A 510 -29.22 -28.12 -7.68
CA ARG A 510 -30.51 -28.55 -8.23
C ARG A 510 -31.21 -27.42 -8.96
N GLY A 511 -30.97 -26.18 -8.50
CA GLY A 511 -31.41 -24.95 -9.15
C GLY A 511 -32.78 -24.51 -8.65
N GLY A 512 -32.94 -23.20 -8.47
CA GLY A 512 -34.13 -22.65 -7.83
C GLY A 512 -33.78 -21.64 -6.75
N ALA A 513 -34.59 -20.58 -6.62
CA ALA A 513 -34.57 -19.73 -5.45
C ALA A 513 -35.90 -19.01 -5.30
N LEU A 514 -36.22 -18.62 -4.07
CA LEU A 514 -37.33 -17.73 -3.78
C LEU A 514 -36.91 -16.28 -4.01
N LYS A 515 -37.42 -15.67 -5.07
CA LYS A 515 -37.21 -14.25 -5.38
C LYS A 515 -38.27 -13.39 -4.69
N ILE A 516 -37.82 -12.36 -3.98
CA ILE A 516 -38.68 -11.41 -3.25
C ILE A 516 -38.30 -9.99 -3.68
N PRO A 517 -39.15 -9.27 -4.44
CA PRO A 517 -38.88 -7.89 -4.83
C PRO A 517 -38.87 -6.94 -3.62
N PHE A 518 -37.83 -6.11 -3.47
CA PHE A 518 -37.76 -5.12 -2.38
C PHE A 518 -38.86 -4.05 -2.48
N SER A 519 -39.45 -3.84 -3.65
CA SER A 519 -40.60 -2.96 -3.86
C SER A 519 -41.90 -3.49 -3.26
N GLU A 520 -42.01 -4.79 -3.00
CA GLU A 520 -43.18 -5.43 -2.40
C GLU A 520 -43.03 -5.66 -0.88
N MET A 521 -41.82 -5.47 -0.35
CA MET A 521 -41.52 -5.53 1.07
C MET A 521 -42.13 -4.34 1.83
N LEU A 522 -42.37 -4.53 3.13
CA LEU A 522 -42.83 -3.45 4.00
C LEU A 522 -41.73 -2.38 4.10
N THR A 523 -42.10 -1.13 3.83
CA THR A 523 -41.23 0.03 4.05
C THR A 523 -41.42 0.54 5.46
N GLU A 524 -40.32 0.71 6.20
CA GLU A 524 -40.33 1.35 7.52
C GLU A 524 -39.71 2.75 7.44
N GLU A 525 -40.03 3.60 8.42
CA GLU A 525 -39.78 5.04 8.41
C GLU A 525 -38.29 5.38 8.13
N THR A 526 -38.04 6.32 7.22
CA THR A 526 -36.69 6.84 6.96
C THR A 526 -36.24 7.71 8.13
N ALA A 527 -35.35 7.18 8.96
CA ALA A 527 -34.63 7.95 9.97
C ALA A 527 -33.23 8.27 9.45
N LEU A 528 -32.77 9.52 9.56
CA LEU A 528 -31.36 9.90 9.38
C LEU A 528 -30.71 9.48 8.04
N GLY A 529 -31.47 9.35 6.95
CA GLY A 529 -30.92 8.92 5.66
C GLY A 529 -30.69 7.40 5.53
N ILE A 530 -31.29 6.60 6.43
CA ILE A 530 -31.27 5.14 6.41
C ILE A 530 -32.58 4.61 5.82
N SER A 531 -32.48 3.71 4.85
CA SER A 531 -33.62 3.05 4.21
C SER A 531 -33.84 1.66 4.80
N PHE A 532 -35.10 1.34 5.16
CA PHE A 532 -35.49 0.06 5.74
C PHE A 532 -36.47 -0.69 4.85
N ARG A 533 -36.30 -2.02 4.77
CA ARG A 533 -37.20 -2.94 4.08
C ARG A 533 -37.40 -4.19 4.91
N SER A 534 -38.60 -4.74 4.94
CA SER A 534 -38.88 -5.90 5.78
C SER A 534 -39.81 -6.91 5.14
N VAL A 535 -39.52 -8.18 5.39
CA VAL A 535 -40.28 -9.31 4.86
C VAL A 535 -40.45 -10.39 5.92
N VAL A 536 -41.62 -11.04 5.92
CA VAL A 536 -41.93 -12.19 6.77
C VAL A 536 -41.83 -13.46 5.95
N VAL A 537 -40.85 -14.30 6.27
CA VAL A 537 -40.65 -15.63 5.71
C VAL A 537 -41.39 -16.66 6.57
N SER A 538 -42.30 -17.42 5.97
CA SER A 538 -43.13 -18.43 6.62
C SER A 538 -42.71 -19.83 6.17
N MET A 539 -42.34 -20.70 7.10
CA MET A 539 -41.81 -22.04 6.85
C MET A 539 -42.79 -23.08 7.39
N GLU A 540 -43.25 -24.00 6.55
CA GLU A 540 -44.08 -25.13 7.01
C GLU A 540 -43.26 -26.13 7.84
N VAL A 541 -43.76 -26.45 9.04
CA VAL A 541 -43.14 -27.43 9.95
C VAL A 541 -44.19 -28.43 10.39
N ASP A 542 -43.96 -29.71 10.09
CA ASP A 542 -44.87 -30.79 10.48
C ASP A 542 -45.15 -30.72 12.00
N PRO A 543 -46.43 -30.80 12.44
CA PRO A 543 -46.78 -30.73 13.86
C PRO A 543 -45.99 -31.68 14.78
N SER A 544 -45.56 -32.84 14.29
CA SER A 544 -44.73 -33.79 15.05
C SER A 544 -43.27 -33.35 15.23
N ASN A 545 -42.81 -32.38 14.44
CA ASN A 545 -41.45 -31.86 14.42
C ASN A 545 -41.30 -30.52 15.15
N GLN A 546 -42.39 -29.80 15.41
CA GLN A 546 -42.39 -28.44 15.98
C GLN A 546 -41.67 -28.33 17.34
N GLU A 547 -41.89 -29.30 18.25
CA GLU A 547 -41.19 -29.33 19.55
C GLU A 547 -39.67 -29.55 19.42
N GLY A 548 -39.22 -30.05 18.26
CA GLY A 548 -37.80 -30.31 18.00
C GLY A 548 -37.05 -29.15 17.36
N VAL A 549 -37.72 -28.08 16.95
CA VAL A 549 -37.10 -26.94 16.26
C VAL A 549 -36.15 -26.21 17.20
N ARG A 550 -34.88 -26.17 16.82
CA ARG A 550 -33.82 -25.43 17.52
C ARG A 550 -33.24 -24.33 16.66
N TYR A 551 -32.86 -24.67 15.43
CA TYR A 551 -32.18 -23.76 14.50
C TYR A 551 -33.04 -23.46 13.27
N VAL A 552 -32.82 -22.29 12.69
CA VAL A 552 -33.29 -21.89 11.36
C VAL A 552 -32.06 -21.50 10.55
N GLY A 553 -32.02 -21.91 9.28
CA GLY A 553 -30.94 -21.60 8.36
C GLY A 553 -31.49 -21.32 6.96
N MET A 554 -30.84 -20.42 6.24
CA MET A 554 -31.14 -20.11 4.83
C MET A 554 -29.92 -19.48 4.16
N ASN A 555 -29.75 -19.73 2.86
CA ASN A 555 -28.75 -19.04 2.05
C ASN A 555 -29.43 -17.89 1.32
N ALA A 556 -28.81 -16.71 1.34
CA ALA A 556 -29.39 -15.48 0.84
C ALA A 556 -28.42 -14.70 -0.05
N THR A 557 -28.95 -14.04 -1.08
CA THR A 557 -28.22 -13.05 -1.89
C THR A 557 -29.16 -11.96 -2.40
N ALA A 558 -28.62 -10.83 -2.87
CA ALA A 558 -29.41 -9.68 -3.33
C ALA A 558 -28.83 -9.04 -4.60
N THR A 559 -29.68 -8.45 -5.45
CA THR A 559 -29.27 -7.80 -6.73
C THR A 559 -28.87 -6.33 -6.57
N ASN A 560 -28.30 -5.94 -5.43
CA ASN A 560 -28.03 -4.52 -5.15
C ASN A 560 -27.09 -3.89 -6.21
N GLN A 561 -27.60 -2.94 -6.98
CA GLN A 561 -26.86 -2.38 -8.13
C GLN A 561 -25.66 -1.50 -7.76
N ASN A 562 -25.63 -0.98 -6.52
CA ASN A 562 -24.64 0.01 -6.10
C ASN A 562 -23.44 -0.56 -5.35
N ASN A 563 -23.37 -1.89 -5.19
CA ASN A 563 -22.26 -2.53 -4.47
C ASN A 563 -22.13 -2.12 -2.98
N ASP A 564 -23.21 -1.59 -2.37
CA ASP A 564 -23.25 -1.17 -0.96
C ASP A 564 -23.86 -2.25 -0.06
N ASN A 565 -23.34 -2.40 1.16
CA ASN A 565 -23.84 -3.37 2.12
C ASN A 565 -25.33 -3.20 2.42
N LEU A 566 -26.00 -4.32 2.59
CA LEU A 566 -27.32 -4.39 3.17
C LEU A 566 -27.22 -5.12 4.50
N LEU A 567 -27.33 -4.39 5.61
CA LEU A 567 -27.39 -5.02 6.93
C LEU A 567 -28.73 -5.68 7.12
N TYR A 568 -28.77 -6.83 7.80
CA TYR A 568 -30.02 -7.46 8.17
C TYR A 568 -30.16 -7.72 9.67
N GLN A 569 -31.41 -7.80 10.12
CA GLN A 569 -31.83 -8.23 11.45
C GLN A 569 -32.91 -9.29 11.33
N VAL A 570 -32.90 -10.23 12.27
CA VAL A 570 -33.87 -11.33 12.35
C VAL A 570 -34.78 -11.17 13.56
N ALA A 571 -36.09 -11.40 13.37
CA ALA A 571 -37.07 -11.53 14.45
C ALA A 571 -37.94 -12.78 14.27
N ILE A 572 -38.50 -13.31 15.36
CA ILE A 572 -39.28 -14.56 15.34
C ILE A 572 -40.63 -14.42 16.07
N MET A 573 -41.64 -15.16 15.61
CA MET A 573 -42.94 -15.26 16.27
C MET A 573 -42.85 -15.92 17.66
N LYS A 574 -43.49 -15.33 18.67
CA LYS A 574 -43.64 -15.93 20.01
C LYS A 574 -45.07 -15.91 20.53
N ASP A 575 -45.47 -16.97 21.24
CA ASP A 575 -46.75 -17.08 21.95
C ASP A 575 -48.02 -16.69 21.14
N GLY A 576 -48.01 -16.88 19.82
CA GLY A 576 -49.15 -16.58 18.93
C GLY A 576 -49.38 -15.07 18.67
N ALA A 577 -48.36 -14.24 18.88
CA ALA A 577 -48.35 -12.84 18.47
C ALA A 577 -46.99 -12.47 17.87
N LEU A 578 -46.99 -11.65 16.82
CA LEU A 578 -45.75 -11.09 16.31
C LEU A 578 -45.32 -9.95 17.26
N ASP A 579 -44.49 -10.31 18.22
CA ASP A 579 -43.92 -9.36 19.17
C ASP A 579 -42.67 -8.71 18.57
N TRP A 580 -42.73 -7.39 18.45
CA TRP A 580 -41.77 -6.50 17.80
C TRP A 580 -40.69 -5.97 18.75
N THR A 581 -40.55 -6.50 19.96
CA THR A 581 -39.58 -5.96 20.90
C THR A 581 -38.16 -6.31 20.43
N PRO A 582 -37.31 -5.33 20.07
CA PRO A 582 -35.91 -5.60 19.73
C PRO A 582 -35.23 -6.09 21.01
N MET A 583 -34.83 -7.36 21.05
CA MET A 583 -34.24 -7.96 22.24
C MET A 583 -32.98 -8.75 21.89
N GLY A 584 -31.85 -8.18 22.30
CA GLY A 584 -30.61 -8.85 22.70
C GLY A 584 -30.04 -9.97 21.83
N GLN A 585 -28.94 -9.63 21.15
CA GLN A 585 -28.13 -10.41 20.19
C GLN A 585 -28.80 -10.63 18.83
N THR A 586 -28.54 -9.67 17.92
CA THR A 586 -28.75 -9.86 16.49
C THR A 586 -27.37 -9.99 15.84
N ALA A 587 -27.18 -10.99 14.98
CA ALA A 587 -26.02 -11.04 14.10
C ALA A 587 -26.16 -9.92 13.05
N VAL A 588 -25.17 -9.04 12.98
CA VAL A 588 -25.01 -8.12 11.86
C VAL A 588 -24.25 -8.91 10.81
N ALA A 589 -24.86 -9.11 9.65
CA ALA A 589 -24.11 -9.53 8.48
C ALA A 589 -24.56 -8.70 7.27
N ALA A 590 -23.62 -8.46 6.37
CA ALA A 590 -23.85 -7.76 5.13
C ALA A 590 -24.37 -8.74 4.08
N LEU A 591 -25.47 -8.38 3.44
CA LEU A 591 -25.80 -8.87 2.12
C LEU A 591 -25.21 -7.88 1.11
N GLY A 592 -24.03 -8.23 0.59
CA GLY A 592 -23.44 -7.67 -0.61
C GLY A 592 -22.71 -6.33 -0.47
N LYS A 593 -21.38 -6.39 -0.52
CA LYS A 593 -20.53 -5.52 -1.37
C LYS A 593 -20.00 -6.29 -2.60
N ASP A 594 -20.05 -7.62 -2.57
CA ASP A 594 -19.28 -8.43 -3.52
C ASP A 594 -20.14 -9.32 -4.43
N ARG A 595 -21.47 -9.19 -4.37
CA ARG A 595 -22.43 -10.09 -5.07
C ARG A 595 -22.18 -11.56 -4.69
N GLY A 596 -22.12 -11.85 -3.39
CA GLY A 596 -21.91 -13.20 -2.84
C GLY A 596 -23.18 -13.82 -2.25
N TRP A 597 -23.09 -15.10 -1.85
CA TRP A 597 -24.10 -15.76 -1.01
C TRP A 597 -23.74 -15.65 0.47
N THR A 598 -24.73 -15.38 1.32
CA THR A 598 -24.57 -15.31 2.77
C THR A 598 -25.49 -16.33 3.42
N THR A 599 -24.96 -17.14 4.34
CA THR A 599 -25.78 -18.03 5.17
C THR A 599 -26.33 -17.24 6.35
N ILE A 600 -27.65 -17.15 6.47
CA ILE A 600 -28.36 -16.60 7.63
C ILE A 600 -28.77 -17.77 8.51
N ALA A 601 -28.12 -17.92 9.67
CA ALA A 601 -28.41 -19.01 10.60
C ALA A 601 -28.62 -18.48 12.02
N PHE A 602 -29.58 -19.02 12.75
CA PHE A 602 -29.81 -18.60 14.13
C PHE A 602 -30.49 -19.66 14.98
N ASP A 603 -30.28 -19.54 16.29
CA ASP A 603 -30.95 -20.34 17.31
C ASP A 603 -32.32 -19.73 17.62
N ALA A 604 -33.33 -20.22 16.89
CA ALA A 604 -34.71 -19.79 16.99
C ALA A 604 -35.28 -19.95 18.41
N GLN A 605 -34.94 -21.05 19.08
CA GLN A 605 -35.47 -21.36 20.41
C GLN A 605 -34.86 -20.46 21.49
N THR A 606 -33.57 -20.13 21.40
CA THR A 606 -32.92 -19.16 22.29
C THR A 606 -33.45 -17.75 22.02
N LEU A 607 -33.65 -17.39 20.76
CA LEU A 607 -34.22 -16.09 20.38
C LEU A 607 -35.61 -15.89 21.00
N ALA A 608 -36.50 -16.89 20.92
CA ALA A 608 -37.81 -16.83 21.56
C ALA A 608 -37.74 -16.74 23.10
N GLN A 609 -36.80 -17.45 23.74
CA GLN A 609 -36.59 -17.43 25.19
C GLN A 609 -36.05 -16.08 25.68
N ASN A 610 -35.10 -15.48 24.96
CA ASN A 610 -34.57 -14.15 25.25
C ASN A 610 -35.67 -13.09 25.18
N ALA A 611 -36.63 -13.27 24.27
CA ALA A 611 -37.84 -12.45 24.17
C ALA A 611 -38.93 -12.80 25.22
N GLY A 612 -38.63 -13.68 26.19
CA GLY A 612 -39.52 -14.04 27.30
C GLY A 612 -40.70 -14.94 26.92
N GLY A 613 -40.62 -15.69 25.82
CA GLY A 613 -41.68 -16.57 25.33
C GLY A 613 -41.21 -17.91 24.76
N THR A 614 -42.11 -18.58 24.04
CA THR A 614 -41.84 -19.84 23.33
C THR A 614 -42.11 -19.72 21.84
N LEU A 615 -41.48 -20.58 21.03
CA LEU A 615 -41.71 -20.62 19.58
C LEU A 615 -43.19 -20.84 19.26
N ALA A 616 -43.72 -20.03 18.35
CA ALA A 616 -45.10 -20.13 17.89
C ALA A 616 -45.19 -20.65 16.45
N PHE A 617 -46.14 -21.56 16.23
CA PHE A 617 -46.43 -22.15 14.91
C PHE A 617 -47.88 -21.86 14.53
N GLU A 618 -48.11 -20.79 13.75
CA GLU A 618 -49.45 -20.41 13.32
C GLU A 618 -49.88 -21.23 12.10
N GLY A 619 -50.94 -22.02 12.25
CA GLY A 619 -51.40 -22.91 11.18
C GLY A 619 -50.34 -23.95 10.76
N GLY A 620 -49.40 -24.28 11.65
CA GLY A 620 -48.27 -25.16 11.36
C GLY A 620 -47.06 -24.48 10.73
N LYS A 621 -47.05 -23.14 10.62
CA LYS A 621 -45.94 -22.37 10.04
C LYS A 621 -45.15 -21.63 11.11
N LEU A 622 -43.83 -21.75 11.05
CA LEU A 622 -42.92 -20.87 11.76
C LEU A 622 -42.75 -19.60 10.91
N GLN A 623 -42.91 -18.42 11.51
CA GLN A 623 -42.67 -17.15 10.79
C GLN A 623 -41.47 -16.41 11.37
N VAL A 624 -40.63 -15.94 10.47
CA VAL A 624 -39.40 -15.20 10.74
C VAL A 624 -39.46 -13.91 9.95
N ARG A 625 -39.18 -12.77 10.57
CA ARG A 625 -38.98 -11.52 9.83
C ARG A 625 -37.51 -11.26 9.60
N LEU A 626 -37.20 -10.86 8.38
CA LEU A 626 -35.94 -10.26 7.99
C LEU A 626 -36.17 -8.76 7.78
N THR A 627 -35.42 -7.94 8.50
CA THR A 627 -35.38 -6.48 8.34
C THR A 627 -34.04 -6.12 7.73
N PHE A 628 -34.06 -5.42 6.60
CA PHE A 628 -32.87 -4.95 5.90
C PHE A 628 -32.73 -3.43 6.03
N ALA A 629 -31.50 -2.96 6.22
CA ALA A 629 -31.19 -1.56 6.36
C ALA A 629 -29.93 -1.16 5.57
N ARG A 630 -29.94 0.05 5.01
CA ARG A 630 -28.81 0.67 4.30
C ARG A 630 -28.80 2.17 4.53
N ALA A 631 -27.65 2.76 4.84
CA ALA A 631 -27.46 4.21 4.87
C ALA A 631 -27.03 4.76 3.51
N GLY A 632 -27.28 6.05 3.28
CA GLY A 632 -26.90 6.72 2.03
C GLY A 632 -27.90 6.42 0.93
N THR A 633 -27.51 5.61 -0.05
CA THR A 633 -28.34 5.37 -1.24
C THR A 633 -29.57 4.52 -0.88
N PRO A 634 -30.80 4.98 -1.20
CA PRO A 634 -32.01 4.20 -0.93
C PRO A 634 -31.98 2.85 -1.65
N ILE A 635 -32.45 1.79 -0.98
CA ILE A 635 -32.67 0.49 -1.61
C ILE A 635 -33.59 0.65 -2.83
N ALA A 636 -33.10 0.27 -4.01
CA ALA A 636 -33.78 0.54 -5.25
C ALA A 636 -35.06 -0.31 -5.38
N PRO A 637 -36.17 0.21 -5.94
CA PRO A 637 -37.38 -0.59 -6.14
C PRO A 637 -37.19 -1.81 -7.05
N THR A 638 -36.12 -1.82 -7.85
CA THR A 638 -35.72 -2.91 -8.75
C THR A 638 -34.90 -4.01 -8.08
N ASP A 639 -34.41 -3.78 -6.86
CA ASP A 639 -33.63 -4.77 -6.11
C ASP A 639 -34.55 -5.95 -5.71
N ALA A 640 -33.97 -7.15 -5.64
CA ALA A 640 -34.64 -8.35 -5.14
C ALA A 640 -33.73 -9.12 -4.17
N LEU A 641 -34.36 -9.74 -3.16
CA LEU A 641 -33.75 -10.74 -2.29
C LEU A 641 -34.01 -12.12 -2.87
N TYR A 642 -33.00 -12.97 -2.86
CA TYR A 642 -33.11 -14.39 -3.21
C TYR A 642 -32.81 -15.20 -1.96
N LEU A 643 -33.70 -16.14 -1.64
CA LEU A 643 -33.50 -17.13 -0.58
C LEU A 643 -33.46 -18.52 -1.20
N ASP A 644 -32.51 -19.33 -0.76
CA ASP A 644 -32.39 -20.73 -1.16
C ASP A 644 -32.00 -21.60 0.06
N THR A 645 -32.19 -22.91 -0.07
CA THR A 645 -31.86 -23.95 0.92
C THR A 645 -32.33 -23.56 2.32
N VAL A 646 -33.63 -23.27 2.46
CA VAL A 646 -34.24 -22.82 3.72
C VAL A 646 -34.64 -24.05 4.54
N GLY A 647 -34.28 -24.09 5.82
CA GLY A 647 -34.66 -25.22 6.67
C GLY A 647 -34.66 -24.96 8.16
N THR A 648 -35.18 -25.94 8.90
CA THR A 648 -35.17 -25.96 10.37
C THR A 648 -34.46 -27.20 10.91
N GLY A 649 -33.61 -27.01 11.91
CA GLY A 649 -32.73 -28.04 12.48
C GLY A 649 -33.04 -28.33 13.95
N ARG A 650 -32.53 -29.47 14.45
CA ARG A 650 -32.62 -29.89 15.86
C ARG A 650 -31.37 -29.47 16.64
N ALA A 651 -31.39 -29.64 17.96
CA ALA A 651 -30.16 -29.57 18.74
C ALA A 651 -29.13 -30.58 18.20
N GLY A 652 -27.88 -30.13 18.01
CA GLY A 652 -26.82 -30.91 17.35
C GLY A 652 -26.75 -30.80 15.82
N SER A 653 -27.71 -30.14 15.15
CA SER A 653 -27.65 -29.91 13.69
C SER A 653 -26.65 -28.84 13.26
N ALA A 654 -26.13 -28.01 14.18
CA ALA A 654 -25.13 -27.01 13.83
C ALA A 654 -23.78 -27.67 13.50
N ILE A 655 -23.13 -27.17 12.46
CA ILE A 655 -21.87 -27.69 11.94
C ILE A 655 -20.76 -26.63 12.01
N PRO A 656 -19.49 -27.04 12.19
CA PRO A 656 -18.36 -26.12 12.28
C PRO A 656 -17.78 -25.76 10.89
N TYR A 657 -18.63 -25.38 9.92
CA TYR A 657 -18.20 -24.96 8.58
C TYR A 657 -18.94 -23.70 8.12
N GLN A 658 -18.22 -22.79 7.45
CA GLN A 658 -18.77 -21.55 6.91
C GLN A 658 -18.01 -21.11 5.64
N SER A 659 -18.67 -20.31 4.82
CA SER A 659 -18.05 -19.64 3.67
C SER A 659 -17.58 -18.25 4.05
N LEU A 660 -16.31 -17.94 3.79
CA LEU A 660 -15.73 -16.60 3.99
C LEU A 660 -15.17 -16.03 2.69
N SER A 661 -14.96 -14.71 2.66
CA SER A 661 -14.39 -13.99 1.54
C SER A 661 -13.20 -13.13 1.98
N GLY A 662 -12.15 -13.05 1.18
CA GLY A 662 -10.96 -12.23 1.43
C GLY A 662 -9.74 -12.76 0.69
N THR A 663 -8.72 -11.91 0.49
CA THR A 663 -7.37 -12.38 0.11
C THR A 663 -6.82 -13.36 1.14
N SER A 664 -7.29 -13.28 2.39
CA SER A 664 -7.10 -14.27 3.46
C SER A 664 -7.59 -15.69 3.13
N MET A 665 -8.53 -15.86 2.19
CA MET A 665 -9.04 -17.17 1.73
C MET A 665 -8.32 -17.64 0.46
N ALA A 666 -7.85 -16.70 -0.37
CA ALA A 666 -6.99 -17.00 -1.52
C ALA A 666 -5.58 -17.46 -1.08
N THR A 667 -5.03 -16.85 -0.03
CA THR A 667 -3.71 -17.18 0.54
C THR A 667 -3.57 -18.69 0.90
N PRO A 668 -4.49 -19.31 1.65
CA PRO A 668 -4.42 -20.73 1.99
C PRO A 668 -4.69 -21.65 0.79
N MET A 669 -5.43 -21.20 -0.23
CA MET A 669 -5.53 -21.92 -1.51
C MET A 669 -4.14 -22.04 -2.17
N VAL A 670 -3.41 -20.93 -2.22
CA VAL A 670 -2.03 -20.89 -2.74
C VAL A 670 -1.08 -21.69 -1.85
N THR A 671 -1.18 -21.59 -0.53
CA THR A 671 -0.37 -22.38 0.41
C THR A 671 -0.58 -23.88 0.19
N GLY A 672 -1.83 -24.35 0.09
CA GLY A 672 -2.12 -25.75 -0.19
C GLY A 672 -1.60 -26.18 -1.56
N ALA A 673 -1.75 -25.34 -2.59
CA ALA A 673 -1.21 -25.60 -3.92
C ALA A 673 0.32 -25.69 -3.92
N ALA A 674 1.02 -24.85 -3.15
CA ALA A 674 2.46 -24.94 -2.96
C ALA A 674 2.84 -26.30 -2.38
N MET A 675 2.08 -26.86 -1.45
CA MET A 675 2.36 -28.19 -0.89
C MET A 675 2.16 -29.33 -1.89
N VAL A 676 1.15 -29.22 -2.76
CA VAL A 676 0.95 -30.17 -3.88
C VAL A 676 2.15 -30.10 -4.84
N LEU A 677 2.56 -28.89 -5.21
CA LEU A 677 3.67 -28.65 -6.14
C LEU A 677 5.05 -29.01 -5.55
N ALA A 678 5.21 -28.94 -4.22
CA ALA A 678 6.47 -29.24 -3.54
C ALA A 678 6.97 -30.68 -3.79
N GLN A 679 6.07 -31.60 -4.16
CA GLN A 679 6.42 -32.98 -4.51
C GLN A 679 7.26 -33.06 -5.80
N ASP A 680 7.15 -32.06 -6.68
CA ASP A 680 7.86 -31.98 -7.96
C ASP A 680 9.13 -31.11 -7.88
N VAL A 681 9.47 -30.60 -6.69
CA VAL A 681 10.60 -29.69 -6.50
C VAL A 681 11.83 -30.40 -5.95
N ASP A 682 12.81 -30.61 -6.84
CA ASP A 682 14.16 -31.03 -6.49
C ASP A 682 15.12 -29.83 -6.32
N GLY A 683 16.02 -29.89 -5.33
CA GLY A 683 17.05 -28.85 -5.12
C GLY A 683 18.21 -29.35 -4.28
N SER A 684 19.41 -28.81 -4.52
CA SER A 684 20.63 -29.24 -3.84
C SER A 684 20.72 -28.68 -2.41
N THR A 685 20.09 -27.53 -2.17
CA THR A 685 19.97 -26.88 -0.85
C THR A 685 18.50 -26.59 -0.49
N PRO A 686 18.16 -26.36 0.79
CA PRO A 686 16.82 -25.93 1.18
C PRO A 686 16.39 -24.60 0.54
N ALA A 687 17.27 -23.59 0.54
CA ALA A 687 17.05 -22.30 -0.14
C ALA A 687 16.64 -22.48 -1.62
N GLU A 688 17.40 -23.28 -2.39
CA GLU A 688 17.07 -23.55 -3.79
C GLU A 688 15.69 -24.22 -3.95
N ARG A 689 15.31 -25.10 -3.03
CA ARG A 689 13.98 -25.74 -3.06
C ARG A 689 12.87 -24.72 -2.78
N ALA A 690 13.03 -23.83 -1.81
CA ALA A 690 12.05 -22.79 -1.52
C ALA A 690 11.89 -21.82 -2.70
N ALA A 691 13.00 -21.31 -3.26
CA ALA A 691 12.96 -20.40 -4.39
C ALA A 691 12.30 -21.04 -5.62
N LYS A 692 12.65 -22.30 -5.93
CA LYS A 692 11.99 -23.05 -7.01
C LYS A 692 10.52 -23.30 -6.74
N LEU A 693 10.13 -23.59 -5.49
CA LEU A 693 8.74 -23.79 -5.14
C LEU A 693 7.93 -22.49 -5.31
N ALA A 694 8.43 -21.38 -4.80
CA ALA A 694 7.82 -20.06 -4.99
C ALA A 694 7.68 -19.75 -6.50
N ALA A 695 8.73 -19.95 -7.29
CA ALA A 695 8.66 -19.78 -8.74
C ALA A 695 7.66 -20.75 -9.41
N LEU A 696 7.60 -22.02 -8.99
CA LEU A 696 6.67 -23.00 -9.53
C LEU A 696 5.21 -22.60 -9.29
N VAL A 697 4.90 -22.08 -8.11
CA VAL A 697 3.58 -21.51 -7.80
C VAL A 697 3.25 -20.35 -8.75
N LYS A 698 4.17 -19.39 -8.91
CA LYS A 698 4.01 -18.23 -9.80
C LYS A 698 3.88 -18.60 -11.28
N ALA A 699 4.48 -19.72 -11.68
CA ALA A 699 4.47 -20.22 -13.05
C ALA A 699 3.23 -21.08 -13.38
N SER A 700 2.61 -21.70 -12.35
CA SER A 700 1.47 -22.61 -12.47
C SER A 700 0.15 -21.85 -12.58
N VAL A 701 0.10 -20.86 -13.48
CA VAL A 701 -1.06 -20.00 -13.67
C VAL A 701 -1.63 -20.15 -15.08
N ARG A 702 -2.96 -20.04 -15.18
CA ARG A 702 -3.67 -19.81 -16.43
C ARG A 702 -3.81 -18.30 -16.61
N PRO A 703 -3.24 -17.70 -17.67
CA PRO A 703 -3.47 -16.28 -17.98
C PRO A 703 -4.97 -15.99 -18.17
N VAL A 704 -5.44 -14.88 -17.60
CA VAL A 704 -6.83 -14.43 -17.67
C VAL A 704 -6.82 -12.95 -18.03
N ASP A 705 -7.56 -12.54 -19.05
CA ASP A 705 -7.58 -11.15 -19.51
C ASP A 705 -7.95 -10.16 -18.39
N ALA A 706 -8.86 -10.55 -17.49
CA ALA A 706 -9.25 -9.76 -16.32
C ALA A 706 -8.11 -9.49 -15.32
N PHE A 707 -7.03 -10.29 -15.36
CA PHE A 707 -5.88 -10.18 -14.45
C PHE A 707 -4.64 -9.59 -15.14
N SER A 708 -4.72 -9.29 -16.43
CA SER A 708 -3.64 -8.64 -17.17
C SER A 708 -3.32 -7.28 -16.56
N GLY A 709 -2.07 -7.10 -16.09
CA GLY A 709 -1.63 -5.88 -15.41
C GLY A 709 -2.14 -5.74 -13.97
N LYS A 710 -2.62 -6.82 -13.34
CA LYS A 710 -3.05 -6.85 -11.93
C LYS A 710 -2.08 -7.58 -11.00
N CYS A 711 -1.28 -8.50 -11.53
CA CYS A 711 -0.20 -9.18 -10.81
C CYS A 711 0.92 -9.54 -11.79
N SER A 712 2.11 -9.89 -11.28
CA SER A 712 3.28 -10.17 -12.13
C SER A 712 3.14 -11.40 -13.04
N SER A 713 2.33 -12.40 -12.65
CA SER A 713 2.02 -13.56 -13.49
C SER A 713 0.86 -13.34 -14.46
N GLY A 714 0.03 -12.31 -14.21
CA GLY A 714 -1.19 -12.01 -14.97
C GLY A 714 -2.22 -13.14 -15.00
N GLY A 715 -2.17 -14.08 -14.04
CA GLY A 715 -2.89 -15.35 -14.15
C GLY A 715 -3.52 -15.88 -12.87
N HIS A 716 -4.54 -16.70 -13.08
CA HIS A 716 -5.22 -17.52 -12.07
C HIS A 716 -4.41 -18.76 -11.77
N LEU A 717 -4.14 -19.07 -10.50
CA LEU A 717 -3.50 -20.32 -10.11
C LEU A 717 -4.28 -21.55 -10.63
N ASP A 718 -3.60 -22.45 -11.34
CA ASP A 718 -4.21 -23.65 -11.93
C ASP A 718 -3.23 -24.83 -11.95
N LEU A 719 -3.48 -25.82 -11.10
CA LEU A 719 -2.61 -27.00 -10.94
C LEU A 719 -2.71 -28.01 -12.10
N ARG A 720 -3.54 -27.72 -13.11
CA ARG A 720 -3.59 -28.50 -14.36
C ARG A 720 -2.57 -28.04 -15.39
N VAL A 721 -1.93 -26.88 -15.18
CA VAL A 721 -0.96 -26.33 -16.12
C VAL A 721 0.22 -27.29 -16.25
N ALA A 722 0.46 -27.77 -17.47
CA ALA A 722 1.58 -28.65 -17.75
C ALA A 722 2.89 -27.86 -17.72
N SER A 723 4.00 -28.50 -17.34
CA SER A 723 5.29 -27.82 -17.20
C SER A 723 5.81 -27.17 -18.50
N GLY A 724 5.33 -27.59 -19.67
CA GLY A 724 5.65 -26.97 -20.96
C GLY A 724 4.90 -25.65 -21.22
N ASP A 725 3.83 -25.38 -20.47
CA ASP A 725 2.94 -24.23 -20.62
C ASP A 725 3.10 -23.21 -19.48
N PHE A 726 4.10 -23.40 -18.61
CA PHE A 726 4.43 -22.48 -17.54
C PHE A 726 4.76 -21.07 -18.06
N VAL A 727 4.31 -20.09 -17.29
CA VAL A 727 4.67 -18.69 -17.48
C VAL A 727 6.09 -18.45 -16.95
N PRO A 728 6.99 -17.78 -17.71
CA PRO A 728 8.31 -17.39 -17.23
C PRO A 728 8.22 -16.59 -15.93
N VAL A 729 9.07 -16.91 -14.94
CA VAL A 729 9.13 -16.15 -13.68
C VAL A 729 10.45 -15.41 -13.63
N VAL A 730 10.39 -14.09 -13.72
CA VAL A 730 11.57 -13.22 -13.61
C VAL A 730 11.79 -12.87 -12.15
N SER A 731 12.89 -13.37 -11.56
CA SER A 731 13.19 -13.19 -10.13
C SER A 731 14.28 -12.16 -9.88
N GLY A 732 15.10 -11.82 -10.88
CA GLY A 732 16.18 -10.86 -10.73
C GLY A 732 16.61 -10.24 -12.06
N ALA A 733 17.13 -9.02 -12.00
CA ALA A 733 17.87 -8.42 -13.09
C ALA A 733 18.97 -7.51 -12.55
N ARG A 734 20.16 -7.55 -13.15
CA ARG A 734 21.28 -6.67 -12.81
C ARG A 734 22.12 -6.32 -14.02
N MET A 735 22.84 -5.22 -13.91
CA MET A 735 23.85 -4.83 -14.90
C MET A 735 25.14 -5.62 -14.68
N GLU A 736 25.73 -6.11 -15.76
CA GLU A 736 27.07 -6.69 -15.78
C GLU A 736 27.96 -5.97 -16.81
N SER A 737 29.28 -5.99 -16.58
CA SER A 737 30.26 -5.44 -17.52
C SER A 737 31.10 -6.57 -18.11
N ASP A 738 31.15 -6.64 -19.45
CA ASP A 738 32.05 -7.53 -20.19
C ASP A 738 32.96 -6.68 -21.08
N GLY A 739 34.07 -6.22 -20.49
CA GLY A 739 34.94 -5.23 -21.12
C GLY A 739 34.21 -3.90 -21.34
N ASP A 740 34.02 -3.52 -22.61
CA ASP A 740 33.34 -2.27 -23.00
C ASP A 740 31.81 -2.46 -23.22
N ALA A 741 31.27 -3.68 -23.11
CA ALA A 741 29.85 -3.96 -23.35
C ALA A 741 29.02 -3.89 -22.06
N ALA A 742 27.94 -3.10 -22.07
CA ALA A 742 26.92 -3.08 -21.03
C ALA A 742 25.94 -4.24 -21.22
N LEU A 743 25.93 -5.20 -20.31
CA LEU A 743 25.06 -6.37 -20.35
C LEU A 743 24.01 -6.31 -19.25
N VAL A 744 22.87 -6.95 -19.48
CA VAL A 744 21.88 -7.23 -18.44
C VAL A 744 21.81 -8.73 -18.21
N MET A 745 22.08 -9.14 -16.98
CA MET A 745 21.83 -10.51 -16.55
C MET A 745 20.43 -10.57 -15.93
N VAL A 746 19.57 -11.38 -16.53
CA VAL A 746 18.22 -11.69 -16.07
C VAL A 746 18.24 -13.07 -15.43
N GLU A 747 17.72 -13.17 -14.23
CA GLU A 747 17.59 -14.41 -13.45
C GLU A 747 16.12 -14.75 -13.26
N GLY A 748 15.83 -16.05 -13.24
CA GLY A 748 14.46 -16.50 -13.11
C GLY A 748 14.31 -18.01 -13.24
N SER A 749 13.14 -18.43 -13.68
CA SER A 749 12.79 -19.83 -13.89
C SER A 749 11.82 -19.99 -15.05
N TYR A 750 11.83 -21.17 -15.66
CA TYR A 750 10.93 -21.54 -16.77
C TYR A 750 11.10 -20.67 -18.01
N PHE A 751 12.32 -20.15 -18.24
CA PHE A 751 12.67 -19.49 -19.49
C PHE A 751 12.82 -20.51 -20.64
N GLY A 752 12.98 -21.79 -20.31
CA GLY A 752 13.26 -22.86 -21.26
C GLY A 752 14.77 -23.04 -21.48
N ALA A 753 15.19 -24.27 -21.79
CA ALA A 753 16.60 -24.64 -21.91
C ALA A 753 17.36 -23.94 -23.06
N ALA A 754 16.66 -23.31 -23.99
CA ALA A 754 17.22 -22.52 -25.08
C ALA A 754 16.20 -21.48 -25.56
N GLN A 755 16.69 -20.36 -26.12
CA GLN A 755 15.86 -19.24 -26.57
C GLN A 755 14.74 -19.67 -27.54
N GLY A 756 15.07 -20.37 -28.62
CA GLY A 756 14.08 -20.77 -29.62
C GLY A 756 13.34 -19.57 -30.24
N ALA A 757 12.02 -19.52 -30.08
CA ALA A 757 11.17 -18.39 -30.47
C ALA A 757 11.01 -17.32 -29.36
N GLY A 758 11.67 -17.51 -28.22
CA GLY A 758 11.62 -16.59 -27.08
C GLY A 758 12.41 -15.30 -27.30
N SER A 759 12.03 -14.29 -26.53
CA SER A 759 12.57 -12.92 -26.59
C SER A 759 12.67 -12.32 -25.19
N VAL A 760 13.48 -11.26 -25.07
CA VAL A 760 13.58 -10.46 -23.84
C VAL A 760 13.37 -9.01 -24.21
N HIS A 761 12.54 -8.32 -23.44
CA HIS A 761 12.36 -6.88 -23.53
C HIS A 761 12.79 -6.22 -22.21
N ILE A 762 13.52 -5.11 -22.30
CA ILE A 762 13.98 -4.34 -21.14
C ILE A 762 13.57 -2.89 -21.36
N GLY A 763 12.73 -2.37 -20.46
CA GLY A 763 12.15 -1.04 -20.63
C GLY A 763 11.32 -0.91 -21.92
N GLY A 764 10.61 -1.99 -22.30
CA GLY A 764 9.83 -2.05 -23.54
C GLY A 764 10.63 -2.32 -24.82
N LYS A 765 11.97 -2.27 -24.77
CA LYS A 765 12.84 -2.47 -25.94
C LYS A 765 13.37 -3.89 -26.02
N GLU A 766 13.30 -4.51 -27.20
CA GLU A 766 13.87 -5.84 -27.43
C GLU A 766 15.39 -5.83 -27.16
N ALA A 767 15.84 -6.75 -26.30
CA ALA A 767 17.24 -6.88 -25.88
C ALA A 767 17.90 -8.06 -26.58
N ALA A 768 19.05 -7.82 -27.23
CA ALA A 768 19.75 -8.86 -27.97
C ALA A 768 20.33 -9.91 -27.02
N VAL A 769 19.85 -11.16 -27.14
CA VAL A 769 20.27 -12.27 -26.28
C VAL A 769 21.69 -12.75 -26.65
N ARG A 770 22.58 -12.83 -25.66
CA ARG A 770 23.92 -13.43 -25.77
C ARG A 770 23.96 -14.88 -25.32
N SER A 771 23.27 -15.19 -24.22
CA SER A 771 23.14 -16.54 -23.70
C SER A 771 21.77 -16.74 -23.08
N TRP A 772 21.25 -17.95 -23.20
CA TRP A 772 19.96 -18.34 -22.66
C TRP A 772 20.08 -19.70 -21.98
N SER A 773 19.46 -19.80 -20.82
CA SER A 773 19.24 -21.03 -20.07
C SER A 773 17.88 -20.94 -19.38
N ASP A 774 17.44 -22.03 -18.77
CA ASP A 774 16.13 -22.08 -18.13
C ASP A 774 15.99 -21.11 -16.94
N GLY A 775 17.10 -20.74 -16.29
CA GLY A 775 17.08 -19.84 -15.13
C GLY A 775 17.96 -18.59 -15.25
N SER A 776 18.59 -18.38 -16.40
CA SER A 776 19.42 -17.20 -16.63
C SER A 776 19.52 -16.84 -18.11
N ILE A 777 19.33 -15.56 -18.39
CA ILE A 777 19.51 -14.96 -19.72
C ILE A 777 20.49 -13.80 -19.57
N VAL A 778 21.45 -13.70 -20.49
CA VAL A 778 22.32 -12.53 -20.60
C VAL A 778 21.98 -11.84 -21.90
N THR A 779 21.66 -10.55 -21.82
CA THR A 779 21.34 -9.72 -22.97
C THR A 779 22.30 -8.55 -23.10
N GLU A 780 22.42 -8.00 -24.31
CA GLU A 780 22.96 -6.66 -24.49
C GLU A 780 21.95 -5.65 -23.98
N CYS A 781 22.40 -4.69 -23.17
CA CYS A 781 21.55 -3.60 -22.73
C CYS A 781 21.10 -2.76 -23.96
N PRO A 782 19.78 -2.65 -24.24
CA PRO A 782 19.29 -1.86 -25.37
C PRO A 782 19.85 -0.43 -25.41
N GLN A 783 20.01 0.13 -26.62
CA GLN A 783 20.48 1.51 -26.78
C GLN A 783 19.41 2.53 -26.30
N GLY A 784 19.88 3.65 -25.75
CA GLY A 784 19.01 4.73 -25.27
C GLY A 784 18.22 4.42 -24.00
N LEU A 785 18.49 3.30 -23.32
CA LEU A 785 17.94 3.06 -21.99
C LEU A 785 18.63 3.94 -20.95
N LYS A 786 17.85 4.42 -20.00
CA LYS A 786 18.33 5.21 -18.87
C LYS A 786 18.27 4.38 -17.59
N SER A 787 19.13 4.72 -16.63
CA SER A 787 19.04 4.15 -15.28
C SER A 787 17.68 4.40 -14.67
N GLY A 788 17.18 3.42 -13.92
CA GLY A 788 15.88 3.48 -13.26
C GLY A 788 15.23 2.11 -13.13
N VAL A 789 13.99 2.10 -12.65
CA VAL A 789 13.16 0.89 -12.64
C VAL A 789 12.78 0.59 -14.09
N LEU A 790 13.27 -0.53 -14.59
CA LEU A 790 12.99 -1.02 -15.93
C LEU A 790 12.25 -2.35 -15.82
N VAL A 791 11.13 -2.47 -16.51
CA VAL A 791 10.41 -3.74 -16.62
C VAL A 791 11.22 -4.66 -17.53
N VAL A 792 11.55 -5.83 -17.00
CA VAL A 792 12.15 -6.93 -17.73
C VAL A 792 11.05 -7.94 -18.03
N GLU A 793 10.72 -8.11 -19.31
CA GLU A 793 9.79 -9.12 -19.79
C GLU A 793 10.57 -10.23 -20.50
N VAL A 794 10.26 -11.48 -20.15
CA VAL A 794 10.79 -12.66 -20.82
C VAL A 794 9.63 -13.43 -21.43
N THR A 795 9.66 -13.60 -22.75
CA THR A 795 8.77 -14.50 -23.48
C THR A 795 9.51 -15.81 -23.74
N ALA A 796 9.02 -16.93 -23.19
CA ALA A 796 9.61 -18.24 -23.45
C ALA A 796 9.21 -18.78 -24.83
N GLY A 797 9.90 -19.83 -25.30
CA GLY A 797 9.62 -20.46 -26.59
C GLY A 797 8.21 -21.08 -26.74
N ASN A 798 7.46 -21.22 -25.64
CA ASN A 798 6.04 -21.62 -25.62
C ASN A 798 5.07 -20.45 -25.89
N GLY A 799 5.58 -19.22 -26.04
CA GLY A 799 4.79 -18.01 -26.28
C GLY A 799 4.16 -17.39 -25.02
N LYS A 800 4.51 -17.87 -23.83
CA LYS A 800 4.09 -17.25 -22.55
C LYS A 800 5.10 -16.19 -22.14
N SER A 801 4.61 -15.08 -21.61
CA SER A 801 5.42 -13.98 -21.09
C SER A 801 5.22 -13.81 -19.60
N GLY A 802 6.30 -13.55 -18.88
CA GLY A 802 6.26 -12.99 -17.53
C GLY A 802 7.17 -11.78 -17.42
N SER A 803 6.82 -10.84 -16.56
CA SER A 803 7.54 -9.56 -16.45
C SER A 803 7.65 -9.08 -15.01
N LYS A 804 8.73 -8.35 -14.70
CA LYS A 804 8.92 -7.71 -13.40
C LYS A 804 9.79 -6.46 -13.49
N GLY A 805 9.52 -5.46 -12.65
CA GLY A 805 10.31 -4.23 -12.54
C GLY A 805 11.56 -4.43 -11.70
N PHE A 806 12.70 -3.91 -12.17
CA PHE A 806 13.96 -3.89 -11.42
C PHE A 806 14.67 -2.55 -11.54
N LEU A 807 15.24 -2.06 -10.45
CA LEU A 807 16.10 -0.88 -10.46
C LEU A 807 17.45 -1.22 -11.12
N LEU A 808 17.67 -0.76 -12.35
CA LEU A 808 18.89 -1.00 -13.13
C LEU A 808 19.72 0.29 -13.29
N GLN A 809 21.04 0.18 -13.08
CA GLN A 809 22.00 1.29 -13.20
C GLN A 809 22.75 1.20 -14.54
N VAL A 810 22.15 1.75 -15.61
CA VAL A 810 22.70 1.69 -16.96
C VAL A 810 23.99 2.56 -17.06
N PRO A 811 25.13 2.00 -17.51
CA PRO A 811 26.36 2.77 -17.70
C PRO A 811 26.21 3.85 -18.78
N GLU A 812 26.76 5.04 -18.53
CA GLU A 812 26.83 6.11 -19.51
C GLU A 812 27.68 5.67 -20.73
N ARG A 813 27.15 5.86 -21.94
CA ARG A 813 27.87 5.56 -23.19
C ARG A 813 28.42 6.85 -23.82
N PRO A 814 29.61 6.82 -24.46
CA PRO A 814 30.21 8.02 -25.08
C PRO A 814 29.34 8.71 -26.14
N ASP A 815 28.42 7.95 -26.74
CA ASP A 815 27.55 8.35 -27.83
C ASP A 815 26.19 8.87 -27.32
N ASP A 816 25.83 8.48 -26.09
CA ASP A 816 24.68 9.02 -25.38
C ASP A 816 25.13 10.39 -24.86
N GLN A 817 24.52 11.47 -25.36
CA GLN A 817 24.67 12.76 -24.69
C GLN A 817 24.03 12.59 -23.31
N SER A 818 24.81 12.26 -22.27
CA SER A 818 24.30 12.00 -20.93
C SER A 818 23.67 13.28 -20.39
N THR A 819 22.38 13.42 -20.68
CA THR A 819 21.51 14.40 -20.06
C THR A 819 21.14 13.76 -18.72
N PRO A 820 21.45 14.40 -17.58
CA PRO A 820 21.01 13.91 -16.28
C PRO A 820 19.51 13.59 -16.34
N LEU A 821 19.09 12.49 -15.71
CA LEU A 821 17.67 12.15 -15.58
C LEU A 821 16.93 13.36 -14.99
N PHE A 822 17.29 13.68 -13.74
CA PHE A 822 17.04 14.92 -13.02
C PHE A 822 18.38 15.38 -12.43
N GLU A 823 18.54 16.67 -12.16
CA GLU A 823 19.81 17.20 -11.63
C GLU A 823 19.85 17.17 -10.10
N LYS A 824 18.70 17.40 -9.45
CA LYS A 824 18.62 17.52 -7.99
C LYS A 824 17.49 16.69 -7.40
N THR A 825 17.79 16.02 -6.29
CA THR A 825 16.78 15.50 -5.36
C THR A 825 16.62 16.54 -4.26
N ILE A 826 15.39 16.96 -4.00
CA ILE A 826 15.07 17.90 -2.94
C ILE A 826 14.43 17.10 -1.81
N ALA A 827 15.11 17.04 -0.66
CA ALA A 827 14.54 16.43 0.53
C ALA A 827 13.29 17.22 0.94
N LEU A 828 12.22 16.54 1.33
CA LEU A 828 11.04 17.18 1.91
C LEU A 828 11.34 17.65 3.33
N PRO A 829 10.64 18.68 3.85
CA PRO A 829 10.67 18.97 5.27
C PRO A 829 10.14 17.77 6.07
N THR A 830 10.64 17.63 7.28
CA THR A 830 10.35 16.50 8.17
C THR A 830 9.05 16.74 8.93
N SER A 831 8.45 15.70 9.57
CA SER A 831 7.28 16.00 10.42
C SER A 831 7.62 16.78 11.67
N ASP A 832 8.85 16.67 12.16
CA ASP A 832 9.35 17.50 13.26
C ASP A 832 9.37 18.99 12.92
N GLU A 833 9.70 19.28 11.66
CA GLU A 833 9.63 20.63 11.14
C GLU A 833 8.17 21.05 10.89
N GLY A 834 7.22 20.09 10.92
CA GLY A 834 5.78 20.31 10.84
C GLY A 834 5.13 19.77 9.57
N LEU A 835 5.85 19.04 8.71
CA LEU A 835 5.27 18.46 7.50
C LEU A 835 4.37 17.28 7.87
N PRO A 836 3.10 17.24 7.43
CA PRO A 836 2.25 16.11 7.74
C PRO A 836 2.78 14.82 7.10
N VAL A 837 2.49 13.71 7.75
CA VAL A 837 3.01 12.39 7.39
C VAL A 837 2.15 11.64 6.37
N GLY A 838 0.91 12.07 6.14
CA GLY A 838 0.05 11.51 5.09
C GLY A 838 0.22 12.19 3.72
N VAL A 839 1.31 12.92 3.48
CA VAL A 839 1.45 13.77 2.28
C VAL A 839 1.75 12.98 1.01
N SER A 840 0.78 12.45 0.26
CA SER A 840 1.14 11.69 -0.97
C SER A 840 1.46 12.58 -2.19
N TYR A 841 0.97 13.81 -2.21
CA TYR A 841 1.26 14.84 -3.22
C TYR A 841 1.02 16.25 -2.64
N GLY A 842 1.25 17.30 -3.42
CA GLY A 842 0.98 18.67 -3.00
C GLY A 842 0.92 19.67 -4.14
N LEU A 843 0.43 20.87 -3.87
CA LEU A 843 0.41 21.96 -4.84
C LEU A 843 1.78 22.65 -4.86
N LEU A 844 2.34 22.83 -6.05
CA LEU A 844 3.65 23.46 -6.26
C LEU A 844 3.52 24.73 -7.09
N THR A 845 4.16 25.82 -6.64
CA THR A 845 4.29 27.04 -7.45
C THR A 845 5.54 27.83 -7.07
N GLY A 846 6.10 28.59 -8.01
CA GLY A 846 7.25 29.45 -7.74
C GLY A 846 6.86 30.91 -7.51
N LEU A 847 7.53 31.61 -6.61
CA LEU A 847 7.32 33.03 -6.34
C LEU A 847 8.58 33.66 -5.72
N GLY A 848 9.03 34.80 -6.25
CA GLY A 848 10.13 35.57 -5.65
C GLY A 848 11.44 34.81 -5.49
N GLY A 849 11.79 33.94 -6.44
CA GLY A 849 12.99 33.10 -6.40
C GLY A 849 12.88 31.85 -5.52
N SER A 850 11.71 31.56 -4.96
CA SER A 850 11.48 30.38 -4.10
C SER A 850 10.40 29.48 -4.66
N LEU A 851 10.50 28.18 -4.35
CA LEU A 851 9.44 27.21 -4.60
C LEU A 851 8.54 27.14 -3.37
N TYR A 852 7.23 27.10 -3.57
CA TYR A 852 6.25 26.90 -2.51
C TYR A 852 5.55 25.56 -2.69
N LEU A 853 5.43 24.84 -1.58
CA LEU A 853 4.72 23.58 -1.46
C LEU A 853 3.56 23.77 -0.49
N LEU A 854 2.37 23.38 -0.94
CA LEU A 854 1.20 23.26 -0.10
C LEU A 854 0.77 21.77 -0.13
N PRO A 855 1.22 20.96 0.83
CA PRO A 855 1.12 19.51 0.83
C PRO A 855 -0.30 19.03 1.13
N ASN A 856 -0.73 17.93 0.51
CA ASN A 856 -2.04 17.34 0.76
C ASN A 856 -1.92 16.12 1.68
N ASP A 857 -2.51 16.18 2.87
CA ASP A 857 -2.38 15.17 3.92
C ASP A 857 -3.58 14.20 3.92
N PHE A 858 -3.31 12.91 3.68
CA PHE A 858 -4.31 11.83 3.71
C PHE A 858 -4.56 11.25 5.11
N SER A 859 -3.77 11.61 6.12
CA SER A 859 -3.91 11.07 7.48
C SER A 859 -5.07 11.72 8.27
N ILE A 860 -5.62 12.80 7.74
CA ILE A 860 -6.83 13.45 8.24
C ILE A 860 -8.02 12.98 7.42
N SER A 861 -9.14 12.69 8.09
CA SER A 861 -10.37 12.07 7.51
C SER A 861 -11.00 12.84 6.34
N HIS A 862 -10.45 14.01 6.00
CA HIS A 862 -10.75 14.77 4.79
C HIS A 862 -9.42 15.34 4.28
N ALA A 863 -8.94 14.85 3.12
CA ALA A 863 -7.66 15.25 2.52
C ALA A 863 -7.55 16.78 2.44
N GLY A 864 -6.83 17.36 3.40
CA GLY A 864 -6.84 18.79 3.68
C GLY A 864 -5.43 19.34 3.62
N THR A 865 -5.28 20.48 2.96
CA THR A 865 -4.03 21.22 2.95
C THR A 865 -4.09 22.42 3.89
N TYR A 866 -3.08 22.56 4.77
CA TYR A 866 -3.06 23.62 5.78
C TYR A 866 -1.68 24.23 6.03
N ALA A 867 -0.58 23.47 5.89
CA ALA A 867 0.77 23.96 6.16
C ALA A 867 1.45 24.46 4.87
N LEU A 868 1.77 25.74 4.76
CA LEU A 868 2.50 26.27 3.60
C LEU A 868 4.01 26.19 3.84
N TRP A 869 4.73 25.65 2.85
CA TRP A 869 6.17 25.47 2.89
C TRP A 869 6.85 26.27 1.79
N ARG A 870 7.99 26.87 2.10
CA ARG A 870 8.83 27.60 1.14
C ARG A 870 10.21 26.96 1.08
N TYR A 871 10.65 26.58 -0.11
CA TYR A 871 11.98 26.11 -0.41
C TYR A 871 12.80 27.23 -1.05
N ASP A 872 13.99 27.47 -0.50
CA ASP A 872 15.01 28.36 -1.05
C ASP A 872 16.01 27.53 -1.87
N PRO A 873 16.01 27.62 -3.21
CA PRO A 873 16.91 26.84 -4.05
C PRO A 873 18.39 27.17 -3.86
N ASP A 874 18.73 28.39 -3.44
CA ASP A 874 20.10 28.85 -3.22
C ASP A 874 20.67 28.29 -1.92
N GLN A 875 19.83 28.15 -0.90
CA GLN A 875 20.20 27.62 0.43
C GLN A 875 19.95 26.12 0.58
N ASP A 876 19.21 25.52 -0.35
CA ASP A 876 18.76 24.13 -0.29
C ASP A 876 18.03 23.79 1.01
N SER A 877 17.11 24.67 1.43
CA SER A 877 16.43 24.54 2.71
C SER A 877 14.94 24.90 2.63
N TRP A 878 14.15 24.24 3.47
CA TRP A 878 12.74 24.53 3.64
C TRP A 878 12.50 25.46 4.84
N THR A 879 11.46 26.28 4.75
CA THR A 879 10.97 27.11 5.84
C THR A 879 9.45 27.02 5.86
N GLN A 880 8.87 26.64 6.99
CA GLN A 880 7.43 26.70 7.19
C GLN A 880 6.98 28.16 7.21
N CYS A 881 6.00 28.48 6.38
CA CYS A 881 5.32 29.77 6.36
C CYS A 881 4.18 29.78 7.37
N ALA A 882 3.44 30.88 7.47
CA ALA A 882 2.20 30.89 8.24
C ALA A 882 1.24 29.81 7.72
N ASP A 883 0.62 29.06 8.63
CA ASP A 883 -0.40 28.09 8.28
C ASP A 883 -1.66 28.78 7.74
N LEU A 884 -2.39 28.08 6.88
CA LEU A 884 -3.69 28.55 6.41
C LEU A 884 -4.63 28.75 7.61
N PRO A 885 -5.57 29.72 7.53
CA PRO A 885 -6.54 29.96 8.61
C PRO A 885 -7.46 28.77 8.91
N GLU A 886 -7.65 27.87 7.95
CA GLU A 886 -8.52 26.70 7.98
C GLU A 886 -7.99 25.69 6.95
N ALA A 887 -8.11 24.39 7.21
CA ALA A 887 -7.71 23.34 6.26
C ALA A 887 -8.66 23.32 5.05
N LEU A 888 -8.10 23.18 3.85
CA LEU A 888 -8.85 23.20 2.59
C LEU A 888 -8.71 21.88 1.84
N SER A 889 -9.82 21.35 1.36
CA SER A 889 -9.89 20.24 0.40
C SER A 889 -10.01 20.79 -1.03
N SER A 890 -9.79 19.92 -2.04
CA SER A 890 -9.89 20.27 -3.48
C SER A 890 -9.14 21.54 -3.88
N ALA A 891 -8.05 21.84 -3.16
CA ALA A 891 -7.40 23.14 -3.24
C ALA A 891 -6.62 23.33 -4.55
N SER A 892 -6.51 24.58 -4.99
CA SER A 892 -5.65 25.04 -6.08
C SER A 892 -4.89 26.29 -5.66
N MET A 893 -3.68 26.49 -6.22
CA MET A 893 -2.79 27.58 -5.84
C MET A 893 -2.22 28.28 -7.06
N THR A 894 -2.24 29.62 -7.07
CA THR A 894 -1.65 30.44 -8.14
C THR A 894 -0.95 31.67 -7.57
N VAL A 895 -0.04 32.27 -8.35
CA VAL A 895 0.58 33.56 -8.02
C VAL A 895 -0.22 34.70 -8.64
N PHE A 896 -0.45 35.77 -7.88
CA PHE A 896 -1.02 37.02 -8.38
C PHE A 896 -0.52 38.22 -7.57
N ASP A 897 -0.04 39.27 -8.25
CA ASP A 897 0.47 40.52 -7.65
C ASP A 897 1.49 40.31 -6.51
N GLY A 898 2.46 39.41 -6.73
CA GLY A 898 3.52 39.09 -5.77
C GLY A 898 3.06 38.26 -4.56
N LYS A 899 1.85 37.68 -4.61
CA LYS A 899 1.25 36.89 -3.53
C LYS A 899 0.82 35.52 -4.03
N LEU A 900 0.74 34.55 -3.12
CA LEU A 900 0.10 33.27 -3.40
C LEU A 900 -1.39 33.41 -3.11
N TYR A 901 -2.24 32.92 -4.00
CA TYR A 901 -3.67 32.76 -3.78
C TYR A 901 -4.00 31.29 -3.74
N VAL A 902 -4.68 30.87 -2.68
CA VAL A 902 -5.17 29.51 -2.50
C VAL A 902 -6.69 29.54 -2.47
N TYR A 903 -7.28 28.73 -3.34
CA TYR A 903 -8.72 28.50 -3.42
C TYR A 903 -9.00 27.04 -3.08
N GLY A 904 -10.05 26.76 -2.33
CA GLY A 904 -10.51 25.41 -2.02
C GLY A 904 -11.73 25.42 -1.11
N GLU A 905 -12.06 24.28 -0.54
CA GLU A 905 -13.29 24.06 0.21
C GLU A 905 -13.02 23.62 1.65
N ALA A 906 -13.72 24.24 2.60
CA ALA A 906 -13.72 23.82 4.01
C ALA A 906 -15.03 23.12 4.38
N GLY A 907 -14.95 22.00 5.09
CA GLY A 907 -16.10 21.22 5.58
C GLY A 907 -15.85 19.70 5.53
N GLU A 908 -16.62 18.95 6.32
CA GLU A 908 -16.47 17.48 6.48
C GLU A 908 -17.46 16.66 5.62
N THR A 909 -18.48 17.28 5.04
CA THR A 909 -19.46 16.57 4.19
C THR A 909 -19.86 17.43 3.02
N ASP A 910 -20.27 16.83 1.90
CA ASP A 910 -20.69 17.54 0.69
C ASP A 910 -21.72 18.64 0.99
N GLY A 911 -22.68 18.37 1.87
CA GLY A 911 -23.71 19.33 2.29
C GLY A 911 -23.21 20.45 3.22
N ALA A 912 -21.99 20.35 3.74
CA ALA A 912 -21.36 21.31 4.65
C ALA A 912 -20.16 22.04 4.03
N LEU A 913 -19.76 21.71 2.79
CA LEU A 913 -18.65 22.38 2.13
C LEU A 913 -18.93 23.87 1.92
N ALA A 914 -17.89 24.68 2.12
CA ALA A 914 -17.93 26.12 1.88
C ALA A 914 -16.65 26.60 1.19
N PRO A 915 -16.76 27.37 0.09
CA PRO A 915 -15.59 27.85 -0.64
C PRO A 915 -14.79 28.84 0.22
N ARG A 916 -13.47 28.81 0.04
CA ARG A 916 -12.50 29.68 0.71
C ARG A 916 -11.51 30.19 -0.33
N LEU A 917 -11.21 31.49 -0.24
CA LEU A 917 -10.14 32.13 -0.98
C LEU A 917 -9.28 32.93 -0.01
N VAL A 918 -8.00 32.58 0.04
CA VAL A 918 -7.01 33.24 0.90
C VAL A 918 -5.79 33.61 0.08
N SER A 919 -5.14 34.71 0.44
CA SER A 919 -3.85 35.11 -0.15
C SER A 919 -2.75 35.21 0.88
N TYR A 920 -1.59 34.64 0.60
CA TYR A 920 -0.39 34.73 1.41
C TYR A 920 0.57 35.78 0.86
N ASP A 921 1.00 36.68 1.75
CA ASP A 921 1.99 37.71 1.44
C ASP A 921 3.37 37.30 1.99
N PRO A 922 4.34 36.95 1.13
CA PRO A 922 5.65 36.47 1.58
C PRO A 922 6.47 37.54 2.31
N ALA A 923 6.18 38.84 2.10
CA ALA A 923 6.90 39.92 2.77
C ALA A 923 6.47 40.08 4.23
N THR A 924 5.27 39.65 4.59
CA THR A 924 4.72 39.77 5.95
C THR A 924 4.52 38.42 6.65
N ASN A 925 4.66 37.31 5.92
CA ASN A 925 4.37 35.96 6.39
C ASN A 925 2.94 35.87 6.98
N ALA A 926 1.94 36.36 6.24
CA ALA A 926 0.57 36.45 6.72
C ALA A 926 -0.46 36.18 5.62
N TRP A 927 -1.58 35.59 6.03
CA TRP A 927 -2.74 35.32 5.19
C TRP A 927 -3.79 36.44 5.26
N THR A 928 -4.47 36.67 4.14
CA THR A 928 -5.64 37.55 4.03
C THR A 928 -6.79 36.79 3.39
N SER A 929 -7.96 36.78 4.02
CA SER A 929 -9.17 36.16 3.46
C SER A 929 -9.88 37.11 2.48
N HIS A 930 -10.45 36.54 1.43
CA HIS A 930 -11.24 37.23 0.41
C HIS A 930 -12.68 36.73 0.40
N ASP A 931 -13.60 37.50 -0.19
CA ASP A 931 -14.98 37.04 -0.38
C ASP A 931 -15.00 35.90 -1.40
N ALA A 932 -15.36 34.70 -0.93
CA ALA A 932 -15.48 33.48 -1.70
C ALA A 932 -16.95 33.02 -1.86
N SER A 933 -17.92 33.76 -1.32
CA SER A 933 -19.32 33.33 -1.21
C SER A 933 -20.03 33.07 -2.55
N ARG A 934 -19.43 33.52 -3.66
CA ARG A 934 -19.95 33.37 -5.03
C ARG A 934 -19.04 32.53 -5.93
N LEU A 935 -18.01 31.91 -5.38
CA LEU A 935 -17.10 31.07 -6.16
C LEU A 935 -17.73 29.68 -6.36
N PRO A 936 -17.58 29.09 -7.57
CA PRO A 936 -18.05 27.73 -7.84
C PRO A 936 -17.19 26.69 -7.11
N PHE A 937 -17.81 25.69 -6.50
CA PHE A 937 -17.12 24.58 -5.84
C PHE A 937 -16.26 23.80 -6.85
N HIS A 938 -15.15 23.24 -6.37
CA HIS A 938 -14.24 22.39 -7.13
C HIS A 938 -13.69 23.04 -8.41
N ALA A 939 -13.60 24.38 -8.46
CA ALA A 939 -12.96 25.08 -9.55
C ALA A 939 -11.46 25.26 -9.29
N THR A 940 -10.67 25.35 -10.36
CA THR A 940 -9.23 25.60 -10.25
C THR A 940 -8.93 27.08 -10.46
N ILE A 941 -8.21 27.69 -9.53
CA ILE A 941 -7.76 29.08 -9.64
C ILE A 941 -6.44 29.18 -10.41
N VAL A 942 -6.37 30.10 -11.38
CA VAL A 942 -5.16 30.32 -12.18
C VAL A 942 -5.01 31.79 -12.56
N ASN A 943 -3.78 32.28 -12.58
CA ASN A 943 -3.44 33.58 -13.17
C ASN A 943 -3.04 33.39 -14.64
N CYS A 944 -3.81 33.98 -15.54
CA CYS A 944 -3.52 34.02 -16.97
C CYS A 944 -3.38 35.48 -17.42
N ASP A 945 -2.18 35.88 -17.81
CA ASP A 945 -1.89 37.24 -18.31
C ASP A 945 -2.44 38.37 -17.41
N GLY A 946 -2.32 38.20 -16.08
CA GLY A 946 -2.77 39.17 -15.09
C GLY A 946 -4.28 39.18 -14.83
N ALA A 947 -5.03 38.19 -15.32
CA ALA A 947 -6.40 37.93 -14.93
C ALA A 947 -6.46 36.69 -14.02
N MET A 948 -7.11 36.82 -12.85
CA MET A 948 -7.43 35.67 -12.00
C MET A 948 -8.67 34.98 -12.55
N LEU A 949 -8.52 33.71 -12.90
CA LEU A 949 -9.58 32.89 -13.48
C LEU A 949 -9.92 31.73 -12.54
N LEU A 950 -11.20 31.39 -12.52
CA LEU A 950 -11.73 30.13 -12.00
C LEU A 950 -12.12 29.27 -13.20
N VAL A 951 -11.61 28.06 -13.26
CA VAL A 951 -11.76 27.16 -14.41
C VAL A 951 -12.36 25.84 -13.92
N GLY A 952 -13.42 25.37 -14.58
CA GLY A 952 -14.19 24.20 -14.18
C GLY A 952 -15.18 24.49 -13.05
N GLY A 953 -15.45 23.46 -12.27
CA GLY A 953 -16.27 23.50 -11.07
C GLY A 953 -17.59 22.74 -11.19
N ALA A 954 -18.22 22.54 -10.04
CA ALA A 954 -19.48 21.82 -9.89
C ALA A 954 -20.42 22.54 -8.90
N ALA A 955 -21.67 22.12 -8.90
CA ALA A 955 -22.68 22.51 -7.94
C ALA A 955 -23.31 21.27 -7.31
N TYR A 956 -23.57 21.33 -6.00
CA TYR A 956 -24.27 20.26 -5.29
C TYR A 956 -25.78 20.43 -5.46
N ASP A 957 -26.48 19.41 -5.97
CA ASP A 957 -27.92 19.46 -6.21
C ASP A 957 -28.78 19.02 -5.01
N GLY A 958 -28.13 18.63 -3.91
CA GLY A 958 -28.77 18.08 -2.71
C GLY A 958 -28.56 16.57 -2.56
N VAL A 959 -28.16 15.88 -3.63
CA VAL A 959 -27.88 14.44 -3.67
C VAL A 959 -26.47 14.17 -4.19
N LYS A 960 -26.00 14.93 -5.17
CA LYS A 960 -24.68 14.73 -5.80
C LYS A 960 -24.10 16.02 -6.36
N TRP A 961 -22.83 15.94 -6.75
CA TRP A 961 -22.15 16.97 -7.54
C TRP A 961 -22.58 16.91 -9.01
N VAL A 962 -22.74 18.09 -9.62
CA VAL A 962 -23.06 18.26 -11.04
C VAL A 962 -22.16 19.34 -11.63
N GLU A 963 -21.45 19.01 -12.69
CA GLU A 963 -20.48 19.89 -13.34
C GLU A 963 -21.15 21.13 -13.92
N LEU A 964 -20.48 22.27 -13.78
CA LEU A 964 -20.86 23.48 -14.47
C LEU A 964 -20.53 23.34 -15.96
N THR A 965 -21.54 23.49 -16.81
CA THR A 965 -21.40 23.35 -18.27
C THR A 965 -21.39 24.69 -19.00
N GLU A 966 -21.89 25.76 -18.38
CA GLU A 966 -21.86 27.13 -18.90
C GLU A 966 -21.19 28.07 -17.91
N GLY A 967 -20.42 29.03 -18.41
CA GLY A 967 -19.74 30.03 -17.56
C GLY A 967 -18.69 29.44 -16.62
N ASN A 968 -18.27 28.18 -16.84
CA ASN A 968 -17.25 27.46 -16.06
C ASN A 968 -15.81 27.94 -16.35
N ILE A 969 -15.66 29.08 -17.04
CA ILE A 969 -14.46 29.92 -16.98
C ILE A 969 -14.93 31.30 -16.55
N ALA A 970 -14.49 31.76 -15.39
CA ALA A 970 -14.92 33.04 -14.83
C ALA A 970 -13.74 33.88 -14.34
N VAL A 971 -13.81 35.20 -14.53
CA VAL A 971 -12.83 36.15 -14.00
C VAL A 971 -13.23 36.53 -12.58
N TYR A 972 -12.27 36.44 -11.65
CA TYR A 972 -12.37 36.93 -10.29
C TYR A 972 -11.71 38.30 -10.15
N ASP A 973 -12.47 39.31 -9.74
CA ASP A 973 -11.96 40.65 -9.44
C ASP A 973 -11.55 40.74 -7.96
N THR A 974 -10.25 40.86 -7.70
CA THR A 974 -9.68 40.88 -6.34
C THR A 974 -10.03 42.13 -5.53
N GLN A 975 -10.50 43.21 -6.17
CA GLN A 975 -10.85 44.45 -5.47
C GLN A 975 -12.30 44.44 -5.00
N THR A 976 -13.19 43.82 -5.77
CA THR A 976 -14.63 43.85 -5.55
C THR A 976 -15.21 42.51 -5.11
N GLY A 977 -14.47 41.41 -5.29
CA GLY A 977 -14.97 40.04 -5.10
C GLY A 977 -15.98 39.61 -6.16
N ALA A 978 -16.07 40.34 -7.28
CA ALA A 978 -17.00 40.03 -8.36
C ALA A 978 -16.49 38.86 -9.21
N VAL A 979 -17.39 37.92 -9.51
CA VAL A 979 -17.14 36.80 -10.43
C VAL A 979 -17.93 37.05 -11.70
N THR A 980 -17.24 37.14 -12.83
CA THR A 980 -17.88 37.38 -14.15
C THR A 980 -17.57 36.23 -15.08
N ALA A 981 -18.61 35.55 -15.56
CA ALA A 981 -18.47 34.51 -16.58
C ALA A 981 -17.75 35.07 -17.82
N ALA A 982 -16.69 34.38 -18.22
CA ALA A 982 -15.77 34.82 -19.25
C ALA A 982 -15.53 33.74 -20.31
N GLY A 983 -16.14 32.57 -20.22
CA GLY A 983 -16.00 31.53 -21.22
C GLY A 983 -16.56 30.20 -20.76
N SER A 984 -16.34 29.15 -21.54
CA SER A 984 -16.64 27.79 -21.11
C SER A 984 -15.64 26.78 -21.68
N LEU A 985 -15.35 25.75 -20.88
CA LEU A 985 -14.69 24.52 -21.29
C LEU A 985 -15.61 23.77 -22.26
N ALA A 986 -15.03 23.00 -23.19
CA ALA A 986 -15.80 22.14 -24.08
C ALA A 986 -16.46 20.99 -23.32
N THR A 987 -15.85 20.54 -22.22
CA THR A 987 -16.42 19.55 -21.29
C THR A 987 -16.40 20.11 -19.88
N GLY A 988 -17.58 20.21 -19.25
CA GLY A 988 -17.70 20.59 -17.84
C GLY A 988 -17.07 19.52 -16.95
N ARG A 989 -16.32 19.95 -15.93
CA ARG A 989 -15.56 19.09 -15.02
C ARG A 989 -15.19 19.85 -13.74
N SER A 990 -15.10 19.13 -12.63
CA SER A 990 -14.53 19.60 -11.36
C SER A 990 -13.01 19.35 -11.31
N THR A 991 -12.33 20.07 -10.42
CA THR A 991 -10.90 19.91 -10.06
C THR A 991 -9.92 19.77 -11.25
N PRO A 992 -10.09 20.51 -12.38
CA PRO A 992 -9.22 20.31 -13.53
C PRO A 992 -7.79 20.77 -13.26
N PHE A 993 -6.81 20.11 -13.88
CA PHE A 993 -5.41 20.55 -13.83
C PHE A 993 -5.23 21.67 -14.84
N VAL A 994 -4.86 22.87 -14.38
CA VAL A 994 -4.79 24.07 -15.23
C VAL A 994 -3.43 24.73 -15.12
N VAL A 995 -2.78 24.91 -16.26
CA VAL A 995 -1.52 25.68 -16.35
C VAL A 995 -1.65 26.82 -17.35
N ALA A 996 -1.09 27.98 -17.01
CA ALA A 996 -1.03 29.14 -17.88
C ALA A 996 0.33 29.21 -18.59
N ARG A 997 0.31 29.48 -19.89
CA ARG A 997 1.50 29.76 -20.71
C ARG A 997 1.30 31.06 -21.47
N GLY A 998 1.76 32.17 -20.90
CA GLY A 998 1.47 33.49 -21.45
C GLY A 998 -0.03 33.82 -21.34
N ALA A 999 -0.70 34.03 -22.48
CA ALA A 999 -2.13 34.36 -22.55
C ALA A 999 -3.04 33.15 -22.87
N GLU A 1000 -2.50 31.94 -22.71
CA GLU A 1000 -3.17 30.68 -23.02
C GLU A 1000 -3.25 29.81 -21.77
N LEU A 1001 -4.31 29.02 -21.65
CA LEU A 1001 -4.44 27.97 -20.64
C LEU A 1001 -4.42 26.59 -21.29
N PHE A 1002 -3.89 25.63 -20.57
CA PHE A 1002 -4.00 24.21 -20.88
C PHE A 1002 -4.69 23.51 -19.73
N VAL A 1003 -5.73 22.74 -20.04
CA VAL A 1003 -6.65 22.13 -19.08
C VAL A 1003 -6.69 20.63 -19.33
N ALA A 1004 -6.30 19.84 -18.34
CA ALA A 1004 -6.27 18.38 -18.40
C ALA A 1004 -7.01 17.77 -17.18
N LEU A 1005 -7.35 16.49 -17.27
CA LEU A 1005 -7.95 15.72 -16.18
C LEU A 1005 -9.21 16.40 -15.61
N GLY A 1006 -9.50 16.18 -14.34
CA GLY A 1006 -10.69 16.66 -13.63
C GLY A 1006 -11.81 15.61 -13.58
N ASP A 1007 -12.68 15.76 -12.60
CA ASP A 1007 -13.75 14.82 -12.31
C ASP A 1007 -15.04 15.12 -13.10
N VAL A 1008 -15.73 14.05 -13.51
CA VAL A 1008 -17.05 14.09 -14.15
C VAL A 1008 -17.95 13.07 -13.45
N HIS A 1009 -19.05 13.55 -12.87
CA HIS A 1009 -20.01 12.75 -12.13
C HIS A 1009 -21.10 12.18 -13.04
N ASP A 1010 -21.40 10.90 -12.90
CA ASP A 1010 -22.42 10.22 -13.69
C ASP A 1010 -23.84 10.40 -13.12
N VAL A 1011 -24.82 9.65 -13.66
CA VAL A 1011 -26.21 9.73 -13.19
C VAL A 1011 -26.39 9.26 -11.75
N THR A 1012 -25.53 8.37 -11.26
CA THR A 1012 -25.53 7.79 -9.91
C THR A 1012 -24.75 8.64 -8.90
N GLY A 1013 -23.91 9.56 -9.38
CA GLY A 1013 -23.00 10.36 -8.54
C GLY A 1013 -21.59 9.79 -8.44
N SER A 1014 -21.29 8.71 -9.16
CA SER A 1014 -19.93 8.17 -9.27
C SER A 1014 -19.07 9.10 -10.12
N SER A 1015 -17.85 9.41 -9.65
CA SER A 1015 -16.90 10.23 -10.40
C SER A 1015 -16.07 9.39 -11.35
N THR A 1016 -15.80 9.93 -12.53
CA THR A 1016 -14.80 9.43 -13.48
C THR A 1016 -13.87 10.54 -13.90
N THR A 1017 -12.59 10.23 -14.15
CA THR A 1017 -11.64 11.22 -14.63
C THR A 1017 -11.87 11.54 -16.11
N SER A 1018 -11.92 12.84 -16.44
CA SER A 1018 -12.08 13.33 -17.80
C SER A 1018 -10.82 13.04 -18.64
N PRO A 1019 -10.93 12.37 -19.80
CA PRO A 1019 -9.81 12.15 -20.70
C PRO A 1019 -9.48 13.38 -21.57
N VAL A 1020 -10.24 14.48 -21.43
CA VAL A 1020 -10.18 15.62 -22.37
C VAL A 1020 -9.01 16.54 -22.03
N PHE A 1021 -8.16 16.82 -23.02
CA PHE A 1021 -7.13 17.87 -22.92
C PHE A 1021 -7.53 19.06 -23.78
N GLU A 1022 -7.60 20.27 -23.22
CA GLU A 1022 -8.03 21.47 -23.94
C GLU A 1022 -6.98 22.58 -23.88
N ARG A 1023 -6.87 23.33 -24.99
CA ARG A 1023 -6.19 24.63 -25.02
C ARG A 1023 -7.21 25.75 -25.09
N ILE A 1024 -7.19 26.60 -24.07
CA ILE A 1024 -8.07 27.75 -23.97
C ILE A 1024 -7.31 29.00 -24.40
N VAL A 1025 -7.91 29.75 -25.33
CA VAL A 1025 -7.35 31.01 -25.84
C VAL A 1025 -8.35 32.14 -25.63
N ARG A 1026 -7.82 33.33 -25.35
CA ARG A 1026 -8.62 34.54 -25.27
C ARG A 1026 -9.01 35.03 -26.67
N SER A 1027 -10.30 35.16 -26.93
CA SER A 1027 -10.89 35.68 -28.16
C SER A 1027 -11.83 36.84 -27.84
N GLY A 1028 -11.30 38.07 -27.89
CA GLY A 1028 -12.01 39.27 -27.44
C GLY A 1028 -12.17 39.27 -25.92
N ASP A 1029 -13.42 39.40 -25.45
CA ASP A 1029 -13.76 39.39 -24.02
C ASP A 1029 -14.11 37.98 -23.49
N SER A 1030 -13.94 36.94 -24.32
CA SER A 1030 -14.26 35.55 -23.96
C SER A 1030 -13.06 34.61 -24.08
N TYR A 1031 -13.05 33.55 -23.30
CA TYR A 1031 -12.15 32.41 -23.36
C TYR A 1031 -12.83 31.26 -24.10
N VAL A 1032 -12.14 30.73 -25.11
CA VAL A 1032 -12.67 29.67 -25.99
C VAL A 1032 -11.75 28.47 -25.93
N GLY A 1033 -12.31 27.31 -25.56
CA GLY A 1033 -11.60 26.04 -25.55
C GLY A 1033 -11.51 25.40 -26.93
N ASN A 1034 -10.35 24.79 -27.19
CA ASN A 1034 -10.13 23.90 -28.33
C ASN A 1034 -9.67 22.56 -27.80
N ASP A 1035 -10.31 21.49 -28.26
CA ASP A 1035 -9.92 20.12 -27.93
C ASP A 1035 -8.54 19.79 -28.53
N LEU A 1036 -7.63 19.40 -27.65
CA LEU A 1036 -6.28 18.91 -27.93
C LEU A 1036 -6.09 17.47 -27.42
N SER A 1037 -7.15 16.74 -27.12
CA SER A 1037 -7.06 15.36 -26.60
C SER A 1037 -6.29 14.44 -27.54
N ALA A 1038 -6.36 14.68 -28.85
CA ALA A 1038 -5.56 13.95 -29.85
C ALA A 1038 -4.04 14.19 -29.74
N ALA A 1039 -3.59 15.18 -28.96
CA ALA A 1039 -2.20 15.43 -28.68
C ALA A 1039 -1.66 14.58 -27.52
N LEU A 1040 -2.53 14.15 -26.60
CA LEU A 1040 -2.13 13.29 -25.49
C LEU A 1040 -1.57 11.96 -26.01
N PRO A 1041 -0.60 11.36 -25.31
CA PRO A 1041 -0.22 9.98 -25.59
C PRO A 1041 -1.43 9.05 -25.50
N ALA A 1042 -1.41 7.95 -26.26
CA ALA A 1042 -2.41 6.91 -26.13
C ALA A 1042 -2.23 6.22 -24.78
N LEU A 1043 -3.07 6.60 -23.81
CA LEU A 1043 -3.06 6.07 -22.46
C LEU A 1043 -3.47 4.59 -22.46
N ALA A 1044 -2.67 3.73 -21.83
CA ALA A 1044 -2.97 2.31 -21.76
C ALA A 1044 -4.24 2.06 -20.93
N PRO A 1045 -5.24 1.32 -21.46
CA PRO A 1045 -6.47 1.05 -20.72
C PRO A 1045 -6.19 0.27 -19.43
N GLY A 1046 -6.78 0.72 -18.31
CA GLY A 1046 -6.69 0.06 -17.00
C GLY A 1046 -5.66 0.64 -16.02
N TYR A 1047 -4.93 1.70 -16.40
CA TYR A 1047 -4.05 2.45 -15.50
C TYR A 1047 -4.66 3.82 -15.18
N ASP A 1048 -4.70 4.18 -13.88
CA ASP A 1048 -4.91 5.57 -13.47
C ASP A 1048 -3.66 6.37 -13.85
N ASP A 1049 -3.65 6.93 -15.05
CA ASP A 1049 -2.57 7.78 -15.54
C ASP A 1049 -2.67 9.17 -14.89
N SER A 1050 -2.31 9.24 -13.60
CA SER A 1050 -2.07 10.51 -12.92
C SER A 1050 -0.74 11.10 -13.43
N PHE A 1051 -0.79 12.28 -14.04
CA PHE A 1051 0.39 12.99 -14.52
C PHE A 1051 0.45 14.43 -14.00
N GLY A 1052 1.67 14.91 -13.79
CA GLY A 1052 1.94 16.31 -13.48
C GLY A 1052 1.84 17.12 -14.76
N LEU A 1053 1.32 18.35 -14.67
CA LEU A 1053 1.18 19.26 -15.79
C LEU A 1053 1.94 20.56 -15.49
N ALA A 1054 2.85 20.96 -16.37
CA ALA A 1054 3.61 22.21 -16.20
C ALA A 1054 3.79 22.96 -17.54
N ALA A 1055 3.78 24.29 -17.48
CA ALA A 1055 4.08 25.14 -18.64
C ALA A 1055 5.55 25.53 -18.68
N VAL A 1056 6.24 25.20 -19.78
CA VAL A 1056 7.64 25.57 -20.02
C VAL A 1056 7.73 26.57 -21.18
N LYS A 1057 8.91 27.13 -21.42
CA LYS A 1057 9.12 28.08 -22.52
C LYS A 1057 8.80 27.49 -23.89
N ALA A 1058 9.20 26.24 -24.14
CA ALA A 1058 8.90 25.55 -25.40
C ALA A 1058 7.40 25.25 -25.57
N GLY A 1059 6.69 24.91 -24.49
CA GLY A 1059 5.31 24.45 -24.57
C GLY A 1059 4.77 23.93 -23.24
N VAL A 1060 4.22 22.71 -23.25
CA VAL A 1060 3.62 22.08 -22.06
C VAL A 1060 4.28 20.74 -21.81
N VAL A 1061 4.54 20.43 -20.55
CA VAL A 1061 5.17 19.18 -20.11
C VAL A 1061 4.19 18.34 -19.30
N LEU A 1062 4.17 17.04 -19.59
CA LEU A 1062 3.61 16.01 -18.71
C LEU A 1062 4.76 15.30 -17.99
N SER A 1063 4.57 14.97 -16.71
CA SER A 1063 5.58 14.28 -15.90
C SER A 1063 4.96 13.18 -15.02
N GLY A 1064 5.75 12.14 -14.71
CA GLY A 1064 5.33 10.97 -13.93
C GLY A 1064 5.11 9.72 -14.79
N ARG A 1065 4.55 8.66 -14.21
CA ARG A 1065 4.30 7.41 -14.93
C ARG A 1065 3.10 7.59 -15.87
N ILE A 1066 3.38 7.73 -17.16
CA ILE A 1066 2.37 7.81 -18.21
C ILE A 1066 2.53 6.58 -19.08
N SER A 1067 1.51 5.72 -19.09
CA SER A 1067 1.57 4.46 -19.84
C SER A 1067 1.22 4.73 -21.31
N VAL A 1068 2.21 4.74 -22.20
CA VAL A 1068 2.00 5.03 -23.62
C VAL A 1068 1.97 3.74 -24.43
N GLU A 1069 0.91 3.55 -25.21
CA GLU A 1069 0.80 2.47 -26.20
C GLU A 1069 1.53 2.87 -27.50
N GLU A 1070 2.43 2.01 -27.97
CA GLU A 1070 3.18 2.16 -29.21
C GLU A 1070 2.38 1.68 -30.43
N ALA A 1071 2.76 2.15 -31.62
CA ALA A 1071 2.04 1.85 -32.87
C ALA A 1071 2.05 0.36 -33.27
N ASP A 1072 2.90 -0.46 -32.66
CA ASP A 1072 2.98 -1.91 -32.83
C ASP A 1072 2.26 -2.71 -31.73
N GLY A 1073 1.60 -2.02 -30.78
CA GLY A 1073 0.99 -2.60 -29.58
C GLY A 1073 1.97 -2.81 -28.42
N GLY A 1074 3.23 -2.36 -28.56
CA GLY A 1074 4.21 -2.29 -27.47
C GLY A 1074 3.89 -1.20 -26.45
N ARG A 1075 4.66 -1.14 -25.34
CA ARG A 1075 4.53 -0.11 -24.30
C ARG A 1075 5.84 0.66 -24.15
N GLU A 1076 5.81 1.99 -24.22
CA GLU A 1076 6.96 2.81 -23.84
C GLU A 1076 7.02 2.87 -22.31
N LEU A 1077 8.03 2.20 -21.72
CA LEU A 1077 8.18 2.04 -20.26
C LEU A 1077 9.42 2.74 -19.71
N ASP A 1078 10.19 3.44 -20.54
CA ASP A 1078 11.46 4.08 -20.15
C ASP A 1078 11.39 5.63 -20.09
N GLN A 1079 10.27 6.24 -20.48
CA GLN A 1079 10.01 7.67 -20.35
C GLN A 1079 9.06 7.98 -19.19
N ASP A 1080 9.22 9.15 -18.59
CA ASP A 1080 8.34 9.69 -17.56
C ASP A 1080 8.08 11.19 -17.72
N THR A 1081 8.55 11.78 -18.82
CA THR A 1081 8.44 13.20 -19.09
C THR A 1081 8.24 13.42 -20.58
N TYR A 1082 7.17 14.13 -20.94
CA TYR A 1082 6.76 14.34 -22.33
C TYR A 1082 6.54 15.82 -22.57
N LEU A 1083 7.01 16.33 -23.72
CA LEU A 1083 6.87 17.72 -24.12
C LEU A 1083 5.97 17.84 -25.36
N LEU A 1084 4.95 18.70 -25.27
CA LEU A 1084 4.27 19.25 -26.44
C LEU A 1084 4.97 20.56 -26.82
N ASP A 1085 5.89 20.51 -27.79
CA ASP A 1085 6.69 21.67 -28.21
C ASP A 1085 5.91 22.59 -29.17
N LEU A 1086 5.09 23.45 -28.57
CA LEU A 1086 4.30 24.43 -29.29
C LEU A 1086 5.16 25.49 -29.99
N ALA A 1087 6.38 25.75 -29.51
CA ALA A 1087 7.30 26.70 -30.12
C ALA A 1087 7.83 26.19 -31.47
N ASN A 1088 7.99 24.87 -31.61
CA ASN A 1088 8.39 24.22 -32.86
C ASN A 1088 7.20 23.71 -33.70
N GLY A 1089 5.97 23.85 -33.18
CA GLY A 1089 4.73 23.56 -33.91
C GLY A 1089 4.30 22.09 -33.83
N ASP A 1090 4.74 21.38 -32.80
CA ASP A 1090 4.33 20.00 -32.54
C ASP A 1090 2.83 19.91 -32.25
N LYS A 1091 2.27 18.74 -32.56
CA LYS A 1091 0.83 18.46 -32.44
C LYS A 1091 0.51 17.32 -31.47
N SER A 1092 1.54 16.67 -30.95
CA SER A 1092 1.44 15.58 -29.98
C SER A 1092 2.59 15.68 -28.99
N PHE A 1093 2.37 15.19 -27.77
CA PHE A 1093 3.42 15.05 -26.78
C PHE A 1093 4.48 14.06 -27.28
N GLN A 1094 5.76 14.37 -27.05
CA GLN A 1094 6.90 13.52 -27.37
C GLN A 1094 7.70 13.26 -26.10
N GLY A 1095 8.12 12.02 -25.87
CA GLY A 1095 9.08 11.68 -24.82
C GLY A 1095 10.38 12.45 -25.04
N ILE A 1096 10.97 12.97 -23.96
CA ILE A 1096 12.21 13.76 -24.04
C ILE A 1096 13.33 13.17 -23.18
N ASP A 1097 14.57 13.54 -23.50
CA ASP A 1097 15.73 12.96 -22.82
C ASP A 1097 15.94 13.37 -21.35
N LYS A 1098 15.05 14.20 -20.80
CA LYS A 1098 15.06 14.71 -19.44
C LYS A 1098 13.94 14.06 -18.63
N ARG A 1099 14.27 13.25 -17.62
CA ARG A 1099 13.28 12.55 -16.79
C ARG A 1099 12.90 13.34 -15.54
N ALA A 1100 11.75 13.04 -14.96
CA ALA A 1100 11.40 13.56 -13.65
C ALA A 1100 12.05 12.70 -12.55
N SER A 1101 12.17 11.39 -12.76
CA SER A 1101 12.61 10.42 -11.78
C SER A 1101 13.22 9.17 -12.40
N ARG A 1102 13.96 8.42 -11.57
CA ARG A 1102 14.48 7.08 -11.89
C ARG A 1102 13.51 5.97 -11.48
N VAL A 1103 12.54 6.28 -10.64
CA VAL A 1103 11.48 5.37 -10.17
C VAL A 1103 10.13 5.91 -10.63
N PRO A 1104 9.11 5.06 -10.82
CA PRO A 1104 7.75 5.52 -11.11
C PRO A 1104 7.28 6.50 -10.05
N LEU A 1105 6.78 7.66 -10.48
CA LEU A 1105 6.11 8.63 -9.60
C LEU A 1105 4.60 8.53 -9.82
N TYR A 1106 3.89 8.19 -8.76
CA TYR A 1106 2.44 8.19 -8.66
C TYR A 1106 1.95 9.50 -8.04
N PHE A 1107 0.75 9.94 -8.43
CA PHE A 1107 0.18 11.24 -8.06
C PHE A 1107 1.14 12.43 -8.27
N PRO A 1108 1.81 12.52 -9.42
CA PRO A 1108 2.79 13.56 -9.67
C PRO A 1108 2.16 14.96 -9.70
N SER A 1109 2.77 15.89 -8.99
CA SER A 1109 2.50 17.33 -9.10
C SER A 1109 3.72 18.01 -9.68
N SER A 1110 3.53 18.99 -10.56
CA SER A 1110 4.66 19.65 -11.22
C SER A 1110 4.45 21.13 -11.44
N THR A 1111 5.56 21.86 -11.34
CA THR A 1111 5.62 23.28 -11.68
C THR A 1111 6.95 23.60 -12.33
N ALA A 1112 6.96 24.53 -13.27
CA ALA A 1112 8.18 24.97 -13.94
C ALA A 1112 8.49 26.40 -13.51
N TYR A 1113 9.61 26.60 -12.83
CA TYR A 1113 10.01 27.89 -12.28
C TYR A 1113 11.53 28.07 -12.31
N ASP A 1114 11.96 29.28 -12.67
CA ASP A 1114 13.36 29.72 -12.65
C ASP A 1114 14.40 28.73 -13.22
N GLY A 1115 14.14 28.20 -14.42
CA GLY A 1115 15.06 27.27 -15.09
C GLY A 1115 14.89 25.79 -14.71
N TRP A 1116 13.89 25.46 -13.89
CA TRP A 1116 13.67 24.11 -13.37
C TRP A 1116 12.23 23.64 -13.61
N LEU A 1117 12.08 22.34 -13.88
CA LEU A 1117 10.85 21.59 -13.69
C LEU A 1117 10.96 20.86 -12.35
N TYR A 1118 10.13 21.26 -11.39
CA TYR A 1118 10.00 20.58 -10.12
C TYR A 1118 8.86 19.57 -10.20
N THR A 1119 9.12 18.33 -9.80
CA THR A 1119 8.13 17.26 -9.77
C THR A 1119 8.15 16.58 -8.42
N MET A 1120 7.00 16.55 -7.75
CA MET A 1120 6.75 15.79 -6.52
C MET A 1120 5.92 14.56 -6.86
N GLY A 1121 6.15 13.43 -6.19
CA GLY A 1121 5.26 12.27 -6.28
C GLY A 1121 5.62 11.14 -5.31
N PHE A 1122 4.82 10.06 -5.35
CA PHE A 1122 4.96 8.85 -4.54
C PHE A 1122 5.64 7.71 -5.30
N SER A 1123 6.44 6.87 -4.63
CA SER A 1123 7.03 5.65 -5.21
C SER A 1123 7.36 4.59 -4.17
N VAL A 1124 6.94 3.34 -4.38
CA VAL A 1124 7.26 2.19 -3.49
C VAL A 1124 8.74 1.80 -3.47
N TYR A 1125 9.53 2.29 -4.45
CA TYR A 1125 10.95 2.00 -4.56
C TYR A 1125 11.85 2.95 -3.76
N GLU A 1126 11.31 4.01 -3.18
CA GLU A 1126 12.08 5.00 -2.41
C GLU A 1126 11.73 4.88 -0.92
N ASN A 1127 12.74 5.06 -0.06
CA ASN A 1127 12.55 5.04 1.38
C ASN A 1127 11.59 6.17 1.79
N GLY A 1128 10.57 5.88 2.61
CA GLY A 1128 9.52 6.86 2.97
C GLY A 1128 8.51 7.15 1.85
N GLY A 1129 8.67 6.56 0.67
CA GLY A 1129 7.70 6.59 -0.41
C GLY A 1129 7.60 7.91 -1.17
N ARG A 1130 8.37 8.96 -0.85
CA ARG A 1130 8.13 10.33 -1.35
C ARG A 1130 9.37 11.05 -1.82
N VAL A 1131 9.24 11.73 -2.96
CA VAL A 1131 10.37 12.44 -3.55
C VAL A 1131 9.96 13.73 -4.25
N ILE A 1132 10.80 14.76 -4.14
CA ILE A 1132 10.79 15.93 -5.02
C ILE A 1132 12.07 15.91 -5.86
N ARG A 1133 11.91 16.09 -7.16
CA ARG A 1133 12.99 16.10 -8.14
C ARG A 1133 12.97 17.42 -8.90
N ALA A 1134 14.15 17.93 -9.25
CA ALA A 1134 14.30 19.10 -10.10
C ALA A 1134 15.09 18.78 -11.37
N THR A 1135 14.48 19.04 -12.52
CA THR A 1135 15.02 18.74 -13.85
C THR A 1135 15.21 20.04 -14.64
N PRO A 1136 16.40 20.31 -15.22
CA PRO A 1136 16.67 21.58 -15.92
C PRO A 1136 15.76 21.80 -17.12
N MET A 1137 15.02 22.91 -17.15
CA MET A 1137 14.07 23.24 -18.21
C MET A 1137 14.02 24.74 -18.44
N GLU A 1138 13.97 25.19 -19.70
CA GLU A 1138 13.75 26.62 -19.95
C GLU A 1138 12.32 27.02 -19.54
N THR A 1139 12.21 27.99 -18.63
CA THR A 1139 10.93 28.45 -18.10
C THR A 1139 10.50 29.79 -18.69
N LEU A 1140 9.23 30.13 -18.52
CA LEU A 1140 8.71 31.49 -18.73
C LEU A 1140 8.72 32.25 -17.40
N PRO A 1141 8.66 33.59 -17.43
CA PRO A 1141 8.33 34.36 -16.24
C PRO A 1141 6.99 33.88 -15.66
N GLN A 1142 6.97 33.58 -14.37
CA GLN A 1142 5.76 33.15 -13.67
C GLN A 1142 4.74 34.31 -13.64
N PRO A 1143 3.50 34.11 -14.13
CA PRO A 1143 2.48 35.16 -14.10
C PRO A 1143 2.21 35.66 -12.68
N GLY A 1144 2.21 36.98 -12.50
CA GLY A 1144 1.98 37.61 -11.20
C GLY A 1144 3.19 37.62 -10.27
N ASP A 1145 4.31 37.01 -10.64
CA ASP A 1145 5.58 37.18 -9.94
C ASP A 1145 6.14 38.58 -10.25
N LEU A 1146 6.59 39.30 -9.22
CA LEU A 1146 7.13 40.65 -9.37
C LEU A 1146 8.65 40.54 -9.51
N PRO A 1147 9.28 41.17 -10.53
CA PRO A 1147 10.73 41.15 -10.65
C PRO A 1147 11.36 41.76 -9.40
N GLU A 1148 12.47 41.18 -8.91
CA GLU A 1148 13.19 41.72 -7.75
C GLU A 1148 13.36 43.24 -7.87
N PRO A 1149 13.05 44.02 -6.82
CA PRO A 1149 13.37 45.43 -6.83
C PRO A 1149 14.88 45.55 -6.87
N GLY A 1150 15.43 45.93 -8.03
CA GLY A 1150 16.83 46.30 -8.16
C GLY A 1150 17.21 47.28 -7.03
N PRO A 1151 18.49 47.28 -6.59
CA PRO A 1151 18.89 47.94 -5.36
C PRO A 1151 18.36 49.38 -5.34
N GLY A 1152 17.54 49.69 -4.34
CA GLY A 1152 16.80 50.94 -4.25
C GLY A 1152 17.67 52.19 -4.35
N PRO A 1153 17.08 53.36 -4.64
CA PRO A 1153 17.82 54.57 -4.96
C PRO A 1153 18.76 54.95 -3.82
N THR A 1154 20.07 54.89 -4.09
CA THR A 1154 21.11 55.44 -3.22
C THR A 1154 20.76 56.89 -2.80
N PRO A 1155 20.93 57.25 -1.51
CA PRO A 1155 20.81 58.64 -1.07
C PRO A 1155 21.76 59.55 -1.86
N GLY A 1156 21.28 60.76 -2.21
CA GLY A 1156 21.97 61.73 -3.06
C GLY A 1156 23.38 62.16 -2.58
N PRO A 1157 24.13 62.86 -3.45
CA PRO A 1157 25.59 62.83 -3.47
C PRO A 1157 26.27 63.67 -2.39
N GLY A 1158 27.17 63.05 -1.64
CA GLY A 1158 28.33 63.72 -1.04
C GLY A 1158 29.49 63.84 -2.05
N PRO A 1159 30.40 64.82 -1.92
CA PRO A 1159 31.29 65.23 -3.00
C PRO A 1159 32.35 64.19 -3.38
N ALA A 1160 32.65 64.18 -4.67
CA ALA A 1160 33.38 63.18 -5.44
C ALA A 1160 34.80 62.83 -4.98
N ALA A 1161 35.16 61.55 -5.18
CA ALA A 1161 36.53 61.10 -5.42
C ALA A 1161 36.55 60.14 -6.63
N ALA A 1162 37.70 60.14 -7.33
CA ALA A 1162 37.95 59.79 -8.73
C ALA A 1162 37.69 58.31 -9.16
N PRO A 1163 37.61 58.03 -10.49
CA PRO A 1163 37.10 56.77 -11.04
C PRO A 1163 38.22 55.74 -11.30
N GLU A 1164 37.89 54.45 -11.16
CA GLU A 1164 38.62 53.32 -11.76
C GLU A 1164 37.67 52.12 -12.01
N PRO A 1165 38.01 51.18 -12.91
CA PRO A 1165 37.20 50.89 -14.10
C PRO A 1165 36.24 49.69 -13.98
N VAL A 1166 35.27 49.71 -14.89
CA VAL A 1166 34.27 48.68 -15.19
C VAL A 1166 34.93 47.37 -15.66
N VAL A 1167 34.53 46.25 -15.06
CA VAL A 1167 34.60 44.91 -15.67
C VAL A 1167 33.17 44.39 -15.78
N GLY A 1168 32.71 44.16 -17.02
CA GLY A 1168 31.36 43.72 -17.33
C GLY A 1168 31.11 42.27 -16.93
N LYS A 1169 29.87 41.98 -16.50
CA LYS A 1169 29.32 40.63 -16.43
C LYS A 1169 29.24 40.07 -17.85
N GLY A 1170 29.89 38.93 -18.07
CA GLY A 1170 29.84 38.20 -19.34
C GLY A 1170 28.57 37.36 -19.43
N ASP A 1171 27.99 37.38 -20.63
CA ASP A 1171 26.87 36.55 -21.06
C ASP A 1171 27.20 35.06 -20.98
N ALA A 1172 26.26 34.27 -20.48
CA ALA A 1172 26.30 32.83 -20.50
C ALA A 1172 26.06 32.31 -21.92
N THR A 1173 27.12 31.93 -22.64
CA THR A 1173 27.02 31.01 -23.79
C THR A 1173 28.28 30.14 -23.92
N SER A 1174 28.05 28.86 -24.23
CA SER A 1174 28.98 27.81 -24.67
C SER A 1174 29.87 27.14 -23.60
N LEU A 1175 29.44 25.94 -23.18
CA LEU A 1175 30.30 24.89 -22.64
C LEU A 1175 31.00 24.18 -23.81
N ALA A 1176 32.33 24.28 -23.86
CA ALA A 1176 33.17 23.43 -24.71
C ALA A 1176 33.79 22.33 -23.85
N ARG A 1177 33.58 21.08 -24.28
CA ARG A 1177 34.25 19.86 -23.80
C ARG A 1177 35.78 20.02 -23.76
N THR A 1178 36.43 19.43 -22.76
CA THR A 1178 37.57 18.51 -22.93
C THR A 1178 38.10 18.06 -21.56
N GLY A 1179 38.06 16.75 -21.32
CA GLY A 1179 38.97 16.08 -20.40
C GLY A 1179 40.16 15.55 -21.19
N ASP A 1180 41.38 15.75 -20.68
CA ASP A 1180 42.45 14.75 -20.70
C ASP A 1180 43.62 15.17 -19.76
N PRO A 1181 44.43 14.22 -19.26
CA PRO A 1181 45.20 14.34 -18.02
C PRO A 1181 46.57 15.00 -18.20
N LEU A 1182 46.95 15.79 -17.19
CA LEU A 1182 48.23 16.50 -17.11
C LEU A 1182 49.40 15.53 -16.86
N GLY A 1183 50.14 15.24 -17.93
CA GLY A 1183 51.51 14.74 -17.89
C GLY A 1183 52.54 15.87 -18.08
N ALA A 1184 53.34 16.11 -17.03
CA ALA A 1184 54.70 16.67 -17.00
C ALA A 1184 55.06 17.96 -17.79
N PHE A 1185 55.51 19.01 -17.10
CA PHE A 1185 56.81 19.69 -17.35
C PHE A 1185 57.18 20.67 -16.20
N VAL A 1186 58.41 20.51 -15.71
CA VAL A 1186 59.24 21.35 -14.80
C VAL A 1186 60.38 21.96 -15.68
N PRO A 1187 61.18 23.03 -15.38
CA PRO A 1187 61.37 23.88 -14.18
C PRO A 1187 61.51 25.42 -14.39
N ALA A 1188 61.68 26.12 -13.26
CA ALA A 1188 62.53 27.30 -13.00
C ALA A 1188 61.98 28.72 -13.27
N ILE A 1189 61.93 29.53 -12.19
CA ILE A 1189 62.94 30.58 -11.91
C ILE A 1189 63.00 30.83 -10.40
N THR A 1190 64.22 30.78 -9.89
CA THR A 1190 64.67 31.15 -8.55
C THR A 1190 65.00 32.64 -8.52
N LEU A 1191 64.72 33.34 -7.41
CA LEU A 1191 65.67 34.09 -6.56
C LEU A 1191 65.03 35.33 -5.89
N ALA A 1192 65.45 35.55 -4.64
CA ALA A 1192 65.22 36.67 -3.73
C ALA A 1192 63.89 36.62 -2.93
N ALA A 1193 63.88 36.64 -1.60
CA ALA A 1193 64.84 37.25 -0.68
C ALA A 1193 65.00 36.43 0.62
N GLY A 1194 66.26 36.15 0.97
CA GLY A 1194 66.66 35.72 2.31
C GLY A 1194 67.56 36.79 2.94
N VAL A 1195 67.07 37.39 4.03
CA VAL A 1195 67.77 38.05 5.17
C VAL A 1195 66.60 38.31 6.16
N MET A 1196 66.46 37.80 7.38
CA MET A 1196 67.37 37.45 8.48
C MET A 1196 66.88 36.14 9.12
N LEU A 1197 67.73 35.22 9.56
CA LEU A 1197 68.43 35.36 10.84
C LEU A 1197 69.72 34.52 10.84
N ALA A 1198 70.85 35.21 10.96
CA ALA A 1198 72.08 34.62 11.47
C ALA A 1198 72.08 34.74 13.00
N SER A 1199 71.99 33.60 13.65
CA SER A 1199 72.80 33.15 14.79
C SER A 1199 73.60 34.20 15.59
N ILE A 1200 73.17 34.45 16.82
CA ILE A 1200 74.00 34.45 18.04
C ILE A 1200 73.12 33.71 19.07
N GLY A 1201 73.32 32.42 19.38
CA GLY A 1201 74.50 31.85 20.01
C GLY A 1201 74.48 32.24 21.49
N VAL A 1202 74.24 31.35 22.45
CA VAL A 1202 75.19 30.32 22.87
C VAL A 1202 74.58 29.61 24.09
N ALA A 1203 74.97 28.34 24.25
CA ALA A 1203 74.99 27.54 25.48
C ALA A 1203 73.87 26.52 25.71
N THR A 1204 74.31 25.28 25.47
CA THR A 1204 74.17 24.11 26.34
C THR A 1204 72.90 23.27 26.27
N ALA A 1205 72.99 22.27 25.39
CA ALA A 1205 72.63 20.91 25.77
C ALA A 1205 73.46 20.46 26.99
N ALA A 1206 72.86 20.57 28.17
CA ALA A 1206 73.22 19.91 29.43
C ALA A 1206 72.15 20.40 30.43
N ARG A 1207 71.25 19.62 31.01
CA ARG A 1207 71.41 18.29 31.60
C ARG A 1207 70.02 17.91 32.11
N ARG A 1208 69.65 16.65 31.86
CA ARG A 1208 69.29 15.68 32.89
C ARG A 1208 68.59 16.21 34.17
N LYS A 1209 67.47 15.55 34.46
CA LYS A 1209 67.00 15.20 35.81
C LYS A 1209 66.56 16.36 36.72
N ALA A 1210 65.25 16.40 36.94
CA ALA A 1210 64.62 16.34 38.26
C ALA A 1210 65.38 16.98 39.44
N LYS A 1211 64.91 18.15 39.89
CA LYS A 1211 64.71 18.46 41.32
C LYS A 1211 64.02 19.81 41.51
N LYS A 1212 62.71 19.79 41.76
CA LYS A 1212 62.15 20.16 43.06
C LYS A 1212 60.64 19.90 43.07
N ASN A 1213 60.28 18.92 43.89
CA ASN A 1213 58.93 18.61 44.32
C ASN A 1213 58.31 19.75 45.14
N ARG A 1214 56.97 19.76 45.10
CA ARG A 1214 56.01 20.29 46.09
C ARG A 1214 55.93 21.81 46.22
N LEU A 1215 54.84 22.40 45.73
CA LEU A 1215 53.57 22.49 46.46
C LEU A 1215 52.42 22.68 45.47
#